data_AF-A0A965CJ86-F1
#
_entry.id   AF-A0A965CJ86-F1
#
_cell.length_a   1.000
_cell.length_b   1.000
_cell.length_c   1.000
_cell.angle_alpha   90.00
_cell.angle_beta   90.00
_cell.angle_gamma   90.00
#
_symmetry.space_group_name_H-M   'P 1'
#
loop_
_entity.id
_entity.type
_entity.pdbx_description
1 polymer ?
#
loop_
_entity_poly.entity_id
_entity_poly.type
_entity_poly.pdbx_seq_one_letter_code
_entity_poly.pdbx_strand_id
1 'polypeptide(L)'
;METARARNAALDGLRAVALVRVMTWHATGWPVTTWIVASVPAMFVVTGFLLAQSATDTPTASVISSRLRRLYPPYLLYAATVLVVTRLDGSPRGPLVDFIIPLRTPRSDVASGWLTTQLWYLSAYLWILILAPLILSGVRRSAVATLSVLLAGLAWTSLAGVEPGTTGWIAADVLLYGSCTAAGMVLQQRDMPRRAVLLAVAGVSAAVAVAWSSWRPPLDSVVNNDHVLHLLVGASWTALLLTLPALLEWIAGFGPARIITRSSLTVYLWHSFVAWSAWIAMPSAVDETWRAAGALTVTLLAAPVIASILGPFENVATGRRPSSTRRVILALSPAPLIIATVAFGAVDLGATVTDQPLPPSAAPVVVPVPVDRTVTDFLRSRSPDDRSLPIAELQQLLERHNSRIGLGGLRAVVITADGRRWSGGTAEMDDDYERSAIGSLTKTFTTSIIMQEVARGTIKMDDPIGDLGIGFGKPQLTVRQLLTHTSGIAKVTENKALLEDGTPVEEVVLWAGRKPLDFSPGSRVKYSTTGFAVLGIHLENVTGRTFEDLVEERIAQPYGYDLEYFRSRYRSIGFATGGILINMDDLADWIRRYVRDRSTPGGLWAWDFRGTTGIGIHSYCPCEGRKSTALGHMGGRTFATVDADGTVVVIDSRGILVLENYESTQSLAQELRLLAGGGVKRLVP
;
A
#
# COMPACT_ATOMS: atom_id res chain seq x y z
N MET A 1 -24.83 -14.49 -43.45
CA MET A 1 -25.39 -14.58 -42.08
C MET A 1 -24.59 -15.63 -41.33
N GLU A 2 -23.50 -15.21 -40.71
CA GLU A 2 -22.64 -16.07 -39.88
C GLU A 2 -23.42 -16.38 -38.60
N THR A 3 -23.79 -17.65 -38.40
CA THR A 3 -24.52 -18.12 -37.21
C THR A 3 -23.73 -17.75 -35.97
N ALA A 4 -24.24 -16.79 -35.20
CA ALA A 4 -23.66 -16.40 -33.92
C ALA A 4 -23.57 -17.64 -33.02
N ARG A 5 -22.35 -18.19 -32.84
CA ARG A 5 -22.08 -19.26 -31.88
C ARG A 5 -22.79 -18.93 -30.57
N ALA A 6 -23.62 -19.85 -30.08
CA ALA A 6 -24.46 -19.64 -28.91
C ALA A 6 -23.60 -19.16 -27.72
N ARG A 7 -23.90 -17.95 -27.23
CA ARG A 7 -23.29 -17.44 -26.00
C ARG A 7 -23.63 -18.40 -24.87
N ASN A 8 -22.62 -18.86 -24.14
CA ASN A 8 -22.85 -19.64 -22.92
C ASN A 8 -23.31 -18.68 -21.81
N ALA A 9 -24.62 -18.66 -21.56
CA ALA A 9 -25.25 -17.74 -20.61
C ALA A 9 -24.71 -17.95 -19.18
N ALA A 10 -24.38 -19.17 -18.78
CA ALA A 10 -23.77 -19.42 -17.47
C ALA A 10 -22.37 -18.77 -17.33
N LEU A 11 -21.54 -18.81 -18.37
CA LEU A 11 -20.22 -18.13 -18.34
C LEU A 11 -20.34 -16.60 -18.38
N ASP A 12 -21.34 -16.06 -19.08
CA ASP A 12 -21.67 -14.63 -19.03
C ASP A 12 -22.13 -14.23 -17.60
N GLY A 13 -22.89 -15.09 -16.92
CA GLY A 13 -23.27 -14.91 -15.52
C GLY A 13 -22.06 -14.89 -14.59
N LEU A 14 -21.13 -15.82 -14.77
CA LEU A 14 -19.89 -15.87 -13.97
C LEU A 14 -19.04 -14.60 -14.14
N ARG A 15 -18.93 -14.08 -15.38
CA ARG A 15 -18.25 -12.79 -15.64
C ARG A 15 -18.96 -11.62 -14.96
N ALA A 16 -20.29 -11.62 -14.92
CA ALA A 16 -21.05 -10.57 -14.25
C ALA A 16 -20.78 -10.58 -12.73
N VAL A 17 -20.81 -11.76 -12.09
CA VAL A 17 -20.48 -11.89 -10.66
C VAL A 17 -19.05 -11.40 -10.38
N ALA A 18 -18.08 -11.83 -11.20
CA ALA A 18 -16.69 -11.40 -11.05
C ALA A 18 -16.52 -9.88 -11.20
N LEU A 19 -17.19 -9.24 -12.17
CA LEU A 19 -17.14 -7.79 -12.34
C LEU A 19 -17.75 -7.06 -11.15
N VAL A 20 -18.92 -7.48 -10.67
CA VAL A 20 -19.59 -6.85 -9.52
C VAL A 20 -18.71 -6.93 -8.28
N ARG A 21 -18.09 -8.09 -8.02
CA ARG A 21 -17.18 -8.26 -6.89
C ARG A 21 -15.93 -7.39 -7.03
N VAL A 22 -15.30 -7.29 -8.20
CA VAL A 22 -14.16 -6.38 -8.41
C VAL A 22 -14.53 -4.92 -8.17
N MET A 23 -15.69 -4.49 -8.65
CA MET A 23 -16.20 -3.14 -8.40
C MET A 23 -16.48 -2.91 -6.91
N THR A 24 -17.00 -3.92 -6.22
CA THR A 24 -17.22 -3.89 -4.76
C THR A 24 -15.92 -3.68 -4.02
N TRP A 25 -14.88 -4.45 -4.37
CA TRP A 25 -13.54 -4.29 -3.79
C TRP A 25 -13.01 -2.87 -3.98
N HIS A 26 -12.88 -2.39 -5.22
CA HIS A 26 -12.29 -1.08 -5.48
C HIS A 26 -13.14 0.09 -4.98
N ALA A 27 -14.45 -0.07 -4.79
CA ALA A 27 -15.28 0.98 -4.22
C ALA A 27 -15.29 1.03 -2.69
N THR A 28 -14.99 -0.09 -2.00
CA THR A 28 -15.18 -0.19 -0.54
C THR A 28 -13.90 -0.49 0.24
N GLY A 29 -12.94 -1.21 -0.35
CA GLY A 29 -11.69 -1.58 0.31
C GLY A 29 -11.82 -2.72 1.29
N TRP A 30 -13.01 -3.31 1.41
CA TRP A 30 -13.30 -4.30 2.44
C TRP A 30 -12.58 -5.63 2.16
N PRO A 31 -11.58 -6.03 2.97
CA PRO A 31 -10.76 -7.22 2.69
C PRO A 31 -11.58 -8.51 2.61
N VAL A 32 -12.68 -8.59 3.36
CA VAL A 32 -13.61 -9.73 3.34
C VAL A 32 -14.18 -10.00 1.94
N THR A 33 -14.36 -8.96 1.12
CA THR A 33 -14.83 -9.14 -0.26
C THR A 33 -13.83 -9.93 -1.10
N THR A 34 -12.55 -9.94 -0.71
CA THR A 34 -11.52 -10.67 -1.44
C THR A 34 -11.61 -12.19 -1.25
N TRP A 35 -12.19 -12.62 -0.13
CA TRP A 35 -12.49 -14.02 0.20
C TRP A 35 -13.74 -14.57 -0.48
N ILE A 36 -14.60 -13.67 -0.99
CA ILE A 36 -15.85 -14.02 -1.65
C ILE A 36 -15.66 -13.83 -3.15
N VAL A 37 -15.65 -14.94 -3.90
CA VAL A 37 -15.49 -14.97 -5.36
C VAL A 37 -14.22 -14.24 -5.82
N ALA A 38 -13.07 -14.94 -5.77
CA ALA A 38 -11.83 -14.40 -6.32
C ALA A 38 -11.95 -14.19 -7.84
N SER A 39 -12.19 -12.94 -8.21
CA SER A 39 -12.85 -12.61 -9.48
C SER A 39 -11.94 -12.71 -10.69
N VAL A 40 -10.65 -12.40 -10.53
CA VAL A 40 -9.69 -12.47 -11.63
C VAL A 40 -9.42 -13.93 -12.05
N PRO A 41 -9.21 -14.90 -11.14
CA PRO A 41 -9.19 -16.32 -11.47
C PRO A 41 -10.40 -16.77 -12.30
N ALA A 42 -11.62 -16.41 -11.91
CA ALA A 42 -12.83 -16.74 -12.66
C ALA A 42 -12.81 -16.17 -14.08
N MET A 43 -12.37 -14.91 -14.25
CA MET A 43 -12.22 -14.28 -15.57
C MET A 43 -11.21 -15.01 -16.46
N PHE A 44 -10.12 -15.53 -15.91
CA PHE A 44 -9.13 -16.32 -16.67
C PHE A 44 -9.64 -17.73 -17.02
N VAL A 45 -10.45 -18.36 -16.16
CA VAL A 45 -11.17 -19.59 -16.52
C VAL A 45 -12.08 -19.35 -17.73
N VAL A 46 -12.88 -18.28 -17.71
CA VAL A 46 -13.75 -17.94 -18.85
C VAL A 46 -12.92 -17.59 -20.09
N THR A 47 -11.80 -16.90 -19.92
CA THR A 47 -10.86 -16.58 -21.02
C THR A 47 -10.31 -17.85 -21.67
N GLY A 48 -9.85 -18.82 -20.87
CA GLY A 48 -9.37 -20.10 -21.37
C GLY A 48 -10.43 -20.89 -22.14
N PHE A 49 -11.66 -20.93 -21.62
CA PHE A 49 -12.78 -21.57 -22.29
C PHE A 49 -13.06 -20.95 -23.67
N LEU A 50 -13.17 -19.62 -23.73
CA LEU A 50 -13.44 -18.91 -24.97
C LEU A 50 -12.28 -18.99 -25.98
N LEU A 51 -11.03 -19.01 -25.50
CA LEU A 51 -9.86 -19.20 -26.36
C LEU A 51 -9.85 -20.60 -26.99
N ALA A 52 -10.08 -21.64 -26.20
CA ALA A 52 -10.15 -23.00 -26.72
C ALA A 52 -11.31 -23.18 -27.71
N GLN A 53 -12.48 -22.61 -27.40
CA GLN A 53 -13.65 -22.62 -28.30
C GLN A 53 -13.35 -21.91 -29.63
N SER A 54 -12.70 -20.75 -29.59
CA SER A 54 -12.30 -20.03 -30.80
C SER A 54 -11.24 -20.80 -31.61
N ALA A 55 -10.33 -21.51 -30.94
CA ALA A 55 -9.25 -22.27 -31.58
C ALA A 55 -9.66 -23.65 -32.13
N THR A 56 -10.95 -24.02 -32.04
CA THR A 56 -11.48 -25.23 -32.69
C THR A 56 -11.57 -25.05 -34.21
N ASP A 57 -12.08 -23.90 -34.66
CA ASP A 57 -12.42 -23.66 -36.08
C ASP A 57 -11.57 -22.53 -36.70
N THR A 58 -10.62 -21.97 -35.95
CA THR A 58 -9.82 -20.83 -36.39
C THR A 58 -8.37 -21.01 -35.97
N PRO A 59 -7.39 -20.72 -36.84
CA PRO A 59 -5.98 -20.76 -36.47
C PRO A 59 -5.69 -19.93 -35.22
N THR A 60 -4.92 -20.48 -34.28
CA THR A 60 -4.64 -19.84 -32.98
C THR A 60 -4.05 -18.43 -33.13
N ALA A 61 -3.20 -18.20 -34.12
CA ALA A 61 -2.64 -16.87 -34.41
C ALA A 61 -3.74 -15.83 -34.75
N SER A 62 -4.74 -16.22 -35.54
CA SER A 62 -5.88 -15.36 -35.89
C SER A 62 -6.78 -15.10 -34.67
N VAL A 63 -6.96 -16.08 -33.80
CA VAL A 63 -7.68 -15.91 -32.52
C VAL A 63 -6.95 -14.88 -31.66
N ILE A 64 -5.63 -15.01 -31.48
CA ILE A 64 -4.81 -14.07 -30.69
C ILE A 64 -4.87 -12.66 -31.30
N SER A 65 -4.68 -12.52 -32.60
CA SER A 65 -4.79 -11.23 -33.31
C SER A 65 -6.15 -10.58 -33.10
N SER A 66 -7.24 -11.36 -33.16
CA SER A 66 -8.59 -10.87 -32.89
C SER A 66 -8.75 -10.38 -31.44
N ARG A 67 -8.20 -11.13 -30.47
CA ARG A 67 -8.21 -10.73 -29.05
C ARG A 67 -7.39 -9.48 -28.79
N LEU A 68 -6.21 -9.35 -29.38
CA LEU A 68 -5.36 -8.16 -29.26
C LEU A 68 -6.06 -6.92 -29.85
N ARG A 69 -6.72 -7.05 -31.01
CA ARG A 69 -7.53 -5.97 -31.61
C ARG A 69 -8.72 -5.54 -30.74
N ARG A 70 -9.20 -6.42 -29.87
CA ARG A 70 -10.27 -6.14 -28.89
C ARG A 70 -9.73 -5.50 -27.60
N LEU A 71 -8.54 -5.92 -27.17
CA LEU A 71 -7.88 -5.52 -25.92
C LEU A 71 -7.22 -4.13 -26.02
N TYR A 72 -6.51 -3.88 -27.12
CA TYR A 72 -5.56 -2.76 -27.22
C TYR A 72 -6.22 -1.37 -27.35
N PRO A 73 -7.28 -1.17 -28.15
CA PRO A 73 -7.92 0.14 -28.24
C PRO A 73 -8.47 0.72 -26.93
N PRO A 74 -9.26 -0.03 -26.11
CA PRO A 74 -9.73 0.51 -24.84
C PRO A 74 -8.59 0.72 -23.83
N TYR A 75 -7.53 -0.09 -23.90
CA TYR A 75 -6.33 0.13 -23.10
C TYR A 75 -5.63 1.45 -23.47
N LEU A 76 -5.31 1.66 -24.74
CA LEU A 76 -4.60 2.87 -25.18
C LEU A 76 -5.39 4.14 -24.85
N LEU A 77 -6.72 4.11 -25.00
CA LEU A 77 -7.58 5.22 -24.62
C LEU A 77 -7.44 5.54 -23.11
N TYR A 78 -7.47 4.51 -22.29
CA TYR A 78 -7.33 4.66 -20.85
C TYR A 78 -5.91 5.11 -20.46
N ALA A 79 -4.87 4.47 -20.99
CA ALA A 79 -3.46 4.81 -20.76
C ALA A 79 -3.15 6.26 -21.17
N ALA A 80 -3.65 6.72 -22.32
CA ALA A 80 -3.52 8.10 -22.75
C ALA A 80 -4.19 9.07 -21.76
N THR A 81 -5.37 8.72 -21.24
CA THR A 81 -6.07 9.51 -20.21
C THR A 81 -5.21 9.62 -18.94
N VAL A 82 -4.68 8.50 -18.45
CA VAL A 82 -3.79 8.50 -17.27
C VAL A 82 -2.55 9.37 -17.51
N LEU A 83 -1.91 9.26 -18.67
CA LEU A 83 -0.74 10.06 -19.02
C LEU A 83 -1.03 11.57 -19.04
N VAL A 84 -2.18 11.98 -19.57
CA VAL A 84 -2.61 13.39 -19.57
C VAL A 84 -2.86 13.86 -18.15
N VAL A 85 -3.61 13.11 -17.35
CA VAL A 85 -3.89 13.44 -15.94
C VAL A 85 -2.60 13.58 -15.14
N THR A 86 -1.67 12.63 -15.30
CA THR A 86 -0.35 12.64 -14.65
C THR A 86 0.44 13.89 -15.02
N ARG A 87 0.40 14.30 -16.29
CA ARG A 87 1.11 15.49 -16.77
C ARG A 87 0.53 16.78 -16.20
N LEU A 88 -0.79 16.86 -16.07
CA LEU A 88 -1.50 18.01 -15.49
C LEU A 88 -1.26 18.13 -13.98
N ASP A 89 -1.29 17.01 -13.27
CA ASP A 89 -0.99 16.95 -11.83
C ASP A 89 0.51 17.18 -11.53
N GLY A 90 1.38 16.96 -12.51
CA GLY A 90 2.83 17.09 -12.34
C GLY A 90 3.46 15.92 -11.58
N SER A 91 2.75 14.80 -11.45
CA SER A 91 3.21 13.59 -10.78
C SER A 91 4.24 12.83 -11.62
N PRO A 92 5.28 12.22 -11.01
CA PRO A 92 6.20 11.33 -11.70
C PRO A 92 5.49 10.13 -12.35
N ARG A 93 6.13 9.55 -13.38
CA ARG A 93 5.62 8.40 -14.12
C ARG A 93 6.74 7.42 -14.44
N GLY A 94 6.37 6.14 -14.54
CA GLY A 94 7.24 5.10 -15.07
C GLY A 94 7.55 5.26 -16.56
N PRO A 95 8.33 4.33 -17.13
CA PRO A 95 8.70 4.34 -18.54
C PRO A 95 7.47 4.45 -19.46
N LEU A 96 7.54 5.38 -20.41
CA LEU A 96 6.50 5.58 -21.43
C LEU A 96 6.14 4.31 -22.21
N VAL A 97 7.12 3.43 -22.40
CA VAL A 97 6.95 2.16 -23.11
C VAL A 97 5.95 1.26 -22.41
N ASP A 98 5.87 1.27 -21.07
CA ASP A 98 4.95 0.42 -20.32
C ASP A 98 3.49 0.82 -20.59
N PHE A 99 3.23 2.12 -20.79
CA PHE A 99 1.90 2.64 -21.16
C PHE A 99 1.47 2.34 -22.60
N ILE A 100 2.43 2.01 -23.47
CA ILE A 100 2.15 1.62 -24.86
C ILE A 100 2.02 0.10 -24.93
N ILE A 101 3.00 -0.63 -24.41
CA ILE A 101 3.06 -2.09 -24.43
C ILE A 101 3.13 -2.57 -22.97
N PRO A 102 2.01 -3.06 -22.39
CA PRO A 102 1.95 -3.38 -20.96
C PRO A 102 2.61 -4.74 -20.66
N LEU A 103 3.87 -4.96 -21.03
CA LEU A 103 4.62 -6.16 -20.62
C LEU A 103 4.92 -6.16 -19.11
N ARG A 104 4.98 -4.95 -18.54
CA ARG A 104 5.04 -4.67 -17.10
C ARG A 104 3.87 -3.75 -16.75
N THR A 105 3.47 -3.78 -15.49
CA THR A 105 2.43 -2.88 -14.97
C THR A 105 2.88 -1.43 -15.10
N PRO A 106 2.16 -0.58 -15.86
CA PRO A 106 2.46 0.85 -15.95
C PRO A 106 2.34 1.50 -14.56
N ARG A 107 3.33 2.33 -14.18
CA ARG A 107 3.36 3.03 -12.89
C ARG A 107 3.21 4.53 -13.07
N SER A 108 2.43 5.16 -12.19
CA SER A 108 2.28 6.61 -12.10
C SER A 108 1.97 6.99 -10.67
N ASP A 109 2.61 8.07 -10.21
CA ASP A 109 2.46 8.59 -8.84
C ASP A 109 1.31 9.60 -8.74
N VAL A 110 0.31 9.54 -9.64
CA VAL A 110 -0.91 10.35 -9.50
C VAL A 110 -1.57 9.96 -8.18
N ALA A 111 -1.26 10.78 -7.17
CA ALA A 111 -1.75 10.94 -5.79
C ALA A 111 -2.09 9.70 -4.93
N SER A 112 -2.25 8.51 -5.50
CA SER A 112 -2.65 7.29 -4.81
C SER A 112 -2.64 6.05 -5.72
N GLY A 113 -2.15 6.13 -6.97
CA GLY A 113 -1.97 4.96 -7.85
C GLY A 113 -3.27 4.34 -8.39
N TRP A 114 -4.45 4.86 -8.01
CA TRP A 114 -5.78 4.35 -8.39
C TRP A 114 -6.04 4.29 -9.88
N LEU A 115 -5.46 5.22 -10.64
CA LEU A 115 -5.57 5.22 -12.09
C LEU A 115 -4.76 4.08 -12.71
N THR A 116 -3.72 3.60 -12.05
CA THR A 116 -2.84 2.54 -12.53
C THR A 116 -3.09 1.19 -11.87
N THR A 117 -3.83 1.16 -10.75
CA THR A 117 -4.06 -0.03 -9.91
C THR A 117 -4.65 -1.21 -10.65
N GLN A 118 -5.49 -0.99 -11.66
CA GLN A 118 -6.13 -2.04 -12.45
C GLN A 118 -5.30 -2.45 -13.69
N LEU A 119 -4.22 -1.73 -14.01
CA LEU A 119 -3.47 -1.97 -15.24
C LEU A 119 -2.64 -3.25 -15.21
N TRP A 120 -2.31 -3.80 -14.03
CA TRP A 120 -1.58 -5.07 -13.93
C TRP A 120 -2.34 -6.22 -14.59
N TYR A 121 -3.67 -6.21 -14.55
CA TYR A 121 -4.49 -7.25 -15.16
C TYR A 121 -4.26 -7.32 -16.66
N LEU A 122 -4.02 -6.19 -17.32
CA LEU A 122 -3.72 -6.15 -18.74
C LEU A 122 -2.36 -6.76 -19.06
N SER A 123 -1.36 -6.54 -18.19
CA SER A 123 -0.07 -7.19 -18.31
C SER A 123 -0.18 -8.70 -18.17
N ALA A 124 -0.88 -9.18 -17.13
CA ALA A 124 -1.15 -10.60 -16.96
C ALA A 124 -1.92 -11.18 -18.17
N TYR A 125 -2.96 -10.49 -18.64
CA TYR A 125 -3.77 -10.93 -19.78
C TYR A 125 -2.97 -10.99 -21.08
N LEU A 126 -2.07 -10.02 -21.32
CA LEU A 126 -1.19 -10.02 -22.49
C LEU A 126 -0.23 -11.22 -22.46
N TRP A 127 0.41 -11.49 -21.31
CA TRP A 127 1.26 -12.68 -21.15
C TRP A 127 0.49 -13.99 -21.36
N ILE A 128 -0.72 -14.10 -20.82
CA ILE A 128 -1.58 -15.26 -21.04
C ILE A 128 -1.95 -15.43 -22.51
N LEU A 129 -2.23 -14.35 -23.26
CA LEU A 129 -2.49 -14.45 -24.69
C LEU A 129 -1.25 -14.94 -25.47
N ILE A 130 -0.06 -14.46 -25.12
CA ILE A 130 1.20 -14.88 -25.73
C ILE A 130 1.44 -16.38 -25.47
N LEU A 131 1.17 -16.85 -24.25
CA LEU A 131 1.40 -18.23 -23.83
C LEU A 131 0.23 -19.18 -24.16
N ALA A 132 -0.93 -18.65 -24.56
CA ALA A 132 -2.13 -19.44 -24.85
C ALA A 132 -1.91 -20.59 -25.85
N PRO A 133 -1.13 -20.46 -26.95
CA PRO A 133 -0.85 -21.57 -27.85
C PRO A 133 -0.11 -22.71 -27.16
N LEU A 134 0.85 -22.38 -26.30
CA LEU A 134 1.65 -23.35 -25.56
C LEU A 134 0.79 -24.08 -24.52
N ILE A 135 0.00 -23.33 -23.75
CA ILE A 135 -0.94 -23.88 -22.76
C ILE A 135 -1.95 -24.80 -23.45
N LEU A 136 -2.55 -24.34 -24.57
CA LEU A 136 -3.53 -25.12 -25.32
C LEU A 136 -2.92 -26.40 -25.90
N SER A 137 -1.71 -26.34 -26.44
CA SER A 137 -0.97 -27.51 -26.92
C SER A 137 -0.70 -28.51 -25.79
N GLY A 138 -0.28 -28.01 -24.62
CA GLY A 138 -0.10 -28.81 -23.42
C GLY A 138 -1.40 -29.50 -22.99
N VAL A 139 -2.50 -28.75 -22.87
CA VAL A 139 -3.81 -29.29 -22.46
C VAL A 139 -4.30 -30.37 -23.42
N ARG A 140 -4.13 -30.18 -24.74
CA ARG A 140 -4.49 -31.17 -25.77
C ARG A 140 -3.67 -32.46 -25.66
N ARG A 141 -2.41 -32.38 -25.22
CA ARG A 141 -1.55 -33.56 -24.99
C ARG A 141 -1.88 -34.24 -23.67
N SER A 142 -1.89 -33.48 -22.57
CA SER A 142 -2.22 -33.94 -21.23
C SER A 142 -2.63 -32.76 -20.35
N ALA A 143 -3.94 -32.65 -20.12
CA ALA A 143 -4.53 -31.69 -19.19
C ALA A 143 -3.93 -31.81 -17.78
N VAL A 144 -3.77 -33.05 -17.29
CA VAL A 144 -3.24 -33.33 -15.94
C VAL A 144 -1.79 -32.87 -15.83
N ALA A 145 -0.92 -33.26 -16.78
CA ALA A 145 0.49 -32.85 -16.73
C ALA A 145 0.64 -31.33 -16.83
N THR A 146 -0.15 -30.68 -17.69
CA THR A 146 -0.09 -29.22 -17.87
C THR A 146 -0.51 -28.48 -16.61
N LEU A 147 -1.63 -28.88 -15.99
CA LEU A 147 -2.09 -28.30 -14.73
C LEU A 147 -1.09 -28.59 -13.60
N SER A 148 -0.58 -29.81 -13.48
CA SER A 148 0.41 -30.16 -12.45
C SER A 148 1.68 -29.32 -12.56
N VAL A 149 2.20 -29.07 -13.77
CA VAL A 149 3.39 -28.23 -13.99
C VAL A 149 3.12 -26.78 -13.58
N LEU A 150 1.99 -26.21 -13.99
CA LEU A 150 1.64 -24.82 -13.65
C LEU A 150 1.43 -24.64 -12.13
N LEU A 151 0.74 -25.59 -11.49
CA LEU A 151 0.51 -25.58 -10.05
C LEU A 151 1.79 -25.81 -9.25
N ALA A 152 2.64 -26.73 -9.68
CA ALA A 152 3.94 -26.99 -9.04
C ALA A 152 4.87 -25.77 -9.17
N GLY A 153 4.89 -25.13 -10.36
CA GLY A 153 5.61 -23.89 -10.56
C GLY A 153 5.09 -22.78 -9.63
N LEU A 154 3.76 -22.63 -9.50
CA LEU A 154 3.18 -21.64 -8.61
C LEU A 154 3.56 -21.89 -7.14
N ALA A 155 3.42 -23.12 -6.69
CA ALA A 155 3.84 -23.52 -5.34
C ALA A 155 5.33 -23.24 -5.11
N TRP A 156 6.18 -23.57 -6.09
CA TRP A 156 7.61 -23.26 -6.05
C TRP A 156 7.88 -21.77 -5.91
N THR A 157 7.25 -20.90 -6.72
CA THR A 157 7.43 -19.44 -6.60
C THR A 157 7.05 -18.92 -5.21
N SER A 158 6.02 -19.51 -4.61
CA SER A 158 5.58 -19.14 -3.27
C SER A 158 6.58 -19.59 -2.21
N LEU A 159 7.12 -20.82 -2.32
CA LEU A 159 8.14 -21.37 -1.42
C LEU A 159 9.51 -20.67 -1.56
N ALA A 160 9.85 -20.25 -2.78
CA ALA A 160 11.07 -19.51 -3.09
C ALA A 160 11.03 -18.05 -2.60
N GLY A 161 9.87 -17.57 -2.12
CA GLY A 161 9.75 -16.22 -1.55
C GLY A 161 9.84 -15.11 -2.60
N VAL A 162 9.31 -15.34 -3.81
CA VAL A 162 9.33 -14.37 -4.90
C VAL A 162 8.66 -13.05 -4.51
N GLU A 163 9.37 -11.94 -4.68
CA GLU A 163 8.97 -10.60 -4.22
C GLU A 163 8.07 -9.86 -5.23
N PRO A 164 7.11 -9.04 -4.76
CA PRO A 164 6.30 -8.14 -5.60
C PRO A 164 7.12 -7.27 -6.56
N GLY A 165 6.56 -6.96 -7.72
CA GLY A 165 7.19 -6.05 -8.69
C GLY A 165 8.46 -6.55 -9.39
N THR A 166 8.95 -7.75 -9.05
CA THR A 166 10.07 -8.41 -9.72
C THR A 166 9.63 -9.17 -10.98
N THR A 167 10.58 -9.59 -11.80
CA THR A 167 10.32 -10.54 -12.91
C THR A 167 9.76 -11.86 -12.40
N GLY A 168 10.16 -12.30 -11.21
CA GLY A 168 9.59 -13.47 -10.55
C GLY A 168 8.10 -13.30 -10.25
N TRP A 169 7.67 -12.10 -9.83
CA TRP A 169 6.26 -11.84 -9.54
C TRP A 169 5.39 -11.98 -10.79
N ILE A 170 5.86 -11.43 -11.91
CA ILE A 170 5.19 -11.59 -13.21
C ILE A 170 5.11 -13.08 -13.57
N ALA A 171 6.15 -13.87 -13.29
CA ALA A 171 6.11 -15.31 -13.51
C ALA A 171 5.05 -16.00 -12.61
N ALA A 172 4.90 -15.58 -11.35
CA ALA A 172 3.86 -16.09 -10.46
C ALA A 172 2.45 -15.74 -10.93
N ASP A 173 2.21 -14.50 -11.41
CA ASP A 173 0.96 -14.11 -12.07
C ASP A 173 0.68 -14.99 -13.29
N VAL A 174 1.69 -15.22 -14.14
CA VAL A 174 1.59 -16.10 -15.32
C VAL A 174 1.23 -17.53 -14.92
N LEU A 175 1.80 -18.07 -13.86
CA LEU A 175 1.52 -19.42 -13.37
C LEU A 175 0.11 -19.53 -12.77
N LEU A 176 -0.30 -18.55 -11.96
CA LEU A 176 -1.64 -18.44 -11.40
C LEU A 176 -2.70 -18.36 -12.49
N TYR A 177 -2.64 -17.34 -13.33
CA TYR A 177 -3.65 -17.10 -14.36
C TYR A 177 -3.52 -18.09 -15.52
N GLY A 178 -2.35 -18.65 -15.75
CA GLY A 178 -2.10 -19.76 -16.66
C GLY A 178 -2.82 -21.03 -16.20
N SER A 179 -2.79 -21.33 -14.90
CA SER A 179 -3.53 -22.46 -14.30
C SER A 179 -5.04 -22.29 -14.49
N CYS A 180 -5.57 -21.09 -14.20
CA CYS A 180 -6.98 -20.75 -14.42
C CYS A 180 -7.37 -20.86 -15.90
N THR A 181 -6.52 -20.34 -16.80
CA THR A 181 -6.74 -20.41 -18.26
C THR A 181 -6.72 -21.86 -18.75
N ALA A 182 -5.77 -22.67 -18.29
CA ALA A 182 -5.70 -24.10 -18.60
C ALA A 182 -6.95 -24.84 -18.13
N ALA A 183 -7.44 -24.56 -16.90
CA ALA A 183 -8.68 -25.14 -16.40
C ALA A 183 -9.89 -24.76 -17.29
N GLY A 184 -9.97 -23.51 -17.74
CA GLY A 184 -10.96 -23.07 -18.72
C GLY A 184 -10.91 -23.84 -20.04
N MET A 185 -9.70 -24.07 -20.58
CA MET A 185 -9.50 -24.86 -21.80
C MET A 185 -9.91 -26.32 -21.62
N VAL A 186 -9.66 -26.91 -20.43
CA VAL A 186 -10.10 -28.27 -20.08
C VAL A 186 -11.62 -28.36 -20.06
N LEU A 187 -12.31 -27.38 -19.45
CA LEU A 187 -13.77 -27.30 -19.41
C LEU A 187 -14.42 -27.17 -20.80
N GLN A 188 -13.68 -26.66 -21.79
CA GLN A 188 -14.17 -26.53 -23.16
C GLN A 188 -13.93 -27.78 -23.99
N GLN A 189 -12.78 -28.44 -23.83
CA GLN A 189 -12.41 -29.62 -24.62
C GLN A 189 -13.08 -30.90 -24.14
N ARG A 190 -13.47 -30.95 -22.86
CA ARG A 190 -14.20 -32.04 -22.25
C ARG A 190 -15.63 -31.61 -21.99
N ASP A 191 -16.53 -32.57 -21.86
CA ASP A 191 -17.85 -32.28 -21.30
C ASP A 191 -17.70 -31.65 -19.91
N MET A 192 -18.66 -30.77 -19.56
CA MET A 192 -18.69 -30.17 -18.23
C MET A 192 -18.58 -31.27 -17.17
N PRO A 193 -17.65 -31.13 -16.20
CA PRO A 193 -17.46 -32.15 -15.17
C PRO A 193 -18.76 -32.40 -14.41
N ARG A 194 -18.97 -33.65 -13.98
CA ARG A 194 -20.11 -34.00 -13.12
C ARG A 194 -20.13 -33.07 -11.91
N ARG A 195 -21.33 -32.71 -11.45
CA ARG A 195 -21.53 -31.85 -10.27
C ARG A 195 -20.70 -32.28 -9.06
N ALA A 196 -20.58 -33.59 -8.81
CA ALA A 196 -19.76 -34.14 -7.74
C ALA A 196 -18.27 -33.78 -7.86
N VAL A 197 -17.72 -33.75 -9.07
CA VAL A 197 -16.31 -33.36 -9.32
C VAL A 197 -16.12 -31.88 -9.03
N LEU A 198 -17.04 -31.02 -9.49
CA LEU A 198 -16.99 -29.59 -9.19
C LEU A 198 -17.10 -29.29 -7.69
N LEU A 199 -18.00 -30.00 -6.98
CA LEU A 199 -18.10 -29.90 -5.52
C LEU A 199 -16.83 -30.40 -4.81
N ALA A 200 -16.22 -31.48 -5.30
CA ALA A 200 -14.95 -31.97 -4.76
C ALA A 200 -13.82 -30.95 -4.95
N VAL A 201 -13.69 -30.36 -6.15
CA VAL A 201 -12.73 -29.28 -6.41
C VAL A 201 -13.01 -28.08 -5.50
N ALA A 202 -14.28 -27.67 -5.37
CA ALA A 202 -14.66 -26.55 -4.52
C ALA A 202 -14.27 -26.77 -3.05
N GLY A 203 -14.58 -27.95 -2.51
CA GLY A 203 -14.29 -28.33 -1.13
C GLY A 203 -12.79 -28.52 -0.86
N VAL A 204 -12.08 -29.23 -1.74
CA VAL A 204 -10.63 -29.44 -1.60
C VAL A 204 -9.89 -28.11 -1.70
N SER A 205 -10.19 -27.26 -2.69
CA SER A 205 -9.55 -25.95 -2.81
C SER A 205 -9.85 -25.04 -1.62
N ALA A 206 -11.07 -25.08 -1.06
CA ALA A 206 -11.40 -24.34 0.16
C ALA A 206 -10.61 -24.83 1.38
N ALA A 207 -10.56 -26.14 1.60
CA ALA A 207 -9.83 -26.74 2.72
C ALA A 207 -8.33 -26.42 2.65
N VAL A 208 -7.74 -26.53 1.44
CA VAL A 208 -6.33 -26.17 1.22
C VAL A 208 -6.11 -24.66 1.38
N ALA A 209 -7.04 -23.80 0.95
CA ALA A 209 -6.96 -22.36 1.20
C ALA A 209 -6.95 -22.03 2.70
N VAL A 210 -7.81 -22.67 3.50
CA VAL A 210 -7.83 -22.48 4.96
C VAL A 210 -6.52 -22.93 5.59
N ALA A 211 -6.04 -24.14 5.26
CA ALA A 211 -4.77 -24.66 5.75
C ALA A 211 -3.60 -23.75 5.35
N TRP A 212 -3.57 -23.30 4.09
CA TRP A 212 -2.57 -22.38 3.57
C TRP A 212 -2.58 -21.05 4.31
N SER A 213 -3.76 -20.44 4.50
CA SER A 213 -3.89 -19.16 5.19
C SER A 213 -3.51 -19.22 6.68
N SER A 214 -3.66 -20.40 7.31
CA SER A 214 -3.24 -20.63 8.68
C SER A 214 -1.72 -20.71 8.81
N TRP A 215 -1.05 -21.27 7.80
CA TRP A 215 0.41 -21.35 7.74
C TRP A 215 1.07 -20.05 7.26
N ARG A 216 0.48 -19.42 6.23
CA ARG A 216 0.94 -18.19 5.60
C ARG A 216 -0.25 -17.23 5.41
N PRO A 217 -0.57 -16.40 6.42
CA PRO A 217 -1.64 -15.43 6.31
C PRO A 217 -1.36 -14.44 5.17
N PRO A 218 -2.37 -14.09 4.35
CA PRO A 218 -2.20 -13.08 3.30
C PRO A 218 -1.99 -11.69 3.91
N LEU A 219 -1.22 -10.85 3.22
CA LEU A 219 -1.01 -9.45 3.59
C LEU A 219 -2.34 -8.71 3.67
N ASP A 220 -2.56 -7.93 4.73
CA ASP A 220 -3.77 -7.14 4.99
C ASP A 220 -5.08 -7.93 4.99
N SER A 221 -4.99 -9.25 5.21
CA SER A 221 -6.12 -10.18 5.06
C SER A 221 -6.73 -10.19 3.65
N VAL A 222 -5.98 -9.74 2.64
CA VAL A 222 -6.41 -9.66 1.24
C VAL A 222 -5.93 -10.89 0.47
N VAL A 223 -6.87 -11.72 0.04
CA VAL A 223 -6.61 -12.96 -0.71
C VAL A 223 -5.73 -12.73 -1.94
N ASN A 224 -5.93 -11.60 -2.62
CA ASN A 224 -5.21 -11.30 -3.84
C ASN A 224 -3.69 -11.19 -3.60
N ASN A 225 -3.25 -10.83 -2.39
CA ASN A 225 -1.85 -10.58 -2.03
C ASN A 225 -1.00 -11.85 -1.90
N ASP A 226 -1.59 -13.03 -2.07
CA ASP A 226 -0.88 -14.30 -2.15
C ASP A 226 -1.38 -15.10 -3.36
N HIS A 227 -0.51 -15.40 -4.32
CA HIS A 227 -0.94 -16.06 -5.56
C HIS A 227 -1.53 -17.45 -5.33
N VAL A 228 -1.02 -18.21 -4.35
CA VAL A 228 -1.53 -19.56 -4.06
C VAL A 228 -2.92 -19.45 -3.44
N LEU A 229 -3.09 -18.55 -2.47
CA LEU A 229 -4.40 -18.31 -1.88
C LEU A 229 -5.40 -17.75 -2.90
N HIS A 230 -4.96 -16.83 -3.77
CA HIS A 230 -5.77 -16.27 -4.86
C HIS A 230 -6.23 -17.35 -5.84
N LEU A 231 -5.35 -18.30 -6.19
CA LEU A 231 -5.72 -19.48 -6.97
C LEU A 231 -6.79 -20.30 -6.23
N LEU A 232 -6.54 -20.67 -4.98
CA LEU A 232 -7.36 -21.62 -4.24
C LEU A 232 -8.77 -21.08 -3.95
N VAL A 233 -8.87 -19.84 -3.47
CA VAL A 233 -10.16 -19.17 -3.25
C VAL A 233 -10.89 -18.98 -4.59
N GLY A 234 -10.16 -18.60 -5.65
CA GLY A 234 -10.72 -18.45 -6.99
C GLY A 234 -11.25 -19.74 -7.57
N ALA A 235 -10.49 -20.83 -7.46
CA ALA A 235 -10.86 -22.17 -7.89
C ALA A 235 -12.07 -22.69 -7.10
N SER A 236 -12.10 -22.46 -5.78
CA SER A 236 -13.20 -22.89 -4.92
C SER A 236 -14.53 -22.26 -5.33
N TRP A 237 -14.57 -20.93 -5.43
CA TRP A 237 -15.77 -20.20 -5.83
C TRP A 237 -16.17 -20.45 -7.28
N THR A 238 -15.20 -20.51 -8.20
CA THR A 238 -15.50 -20.78 -9.62
C THR A 238 -16.12 -22.16 -9.78
N ALA A 239 -15.56 -23.19 -9.14
CA ALA A 239 -16.09 -24.54 -9.19
C ALA A 239 -17.48 -24.62 -8.55
N LEU A 240 -17.68 -23.96 -7.39
CA LEU A 240 -18.97 -23.90 -6.71
C LEU A 240 -20.05 -23.23 -7.58
N LEU A 241 -19.76 -22.07 -8.15
CA LEU A 241 -20.71 -21.33 -9.01
C LEU A 241 -21.08 -22.12 -10.26
N LEU A 242 -20.14 -22.85 -10.86
CA LEU A 242 -20.40 -23.72 -12.01
C LEU A 242 -21.32 -24.92 -11.68
N THR A 243 -21.54 -25.23 -10.39
CA THR A 243 -22.58 -26.20 -9.98
C THR A 243 -24.00 -25.64 -10.02
N LEU A 244 -24.15 -24.33 -10.22
CA LEU A 244 -25.41 -23.58 -10.18
C LEU A 244 -25.70 -22.87 -11.52
N PRO A 245 -25.77 -23.59 -12.67
CA PRO A 245 -25.92 -22.97 -13.98
C PRO A 245 -27.19 -22.12 -14.10
N ALA A 246 -28.32 -22.56 -13.52
CA ALA A 246 -29.58 -21.79 -13.54
C ALA A 246 -29.45 -20.41 -12.87
N LEU A 247 -28.68 -20.31 -11.77
CA LEU A 247 -28.41 -19.03 -11.10
C LEU A 247 -27.56 -18.14 -12.02
N LEU A 248 -26.51 -18.68 -12.62
CA LEU A 248 -25.64 -17.92 -13.51
C LEU A 248 -26.38 -17.44 -14.77
N GLU A 249 -27.24 -18.27 -15.34
CA GLU A 249 -28.08 -17.92 -16.48
C GLU A 249 -29.11 -16.84 -16.13
N TRP A 250 -29.72 -16.93 -14.94
CA TRP A 250 -30.60 -15.88 -14.43
C TRP A 250 -29.86 -14.55 -14.27
N ILE A 251 -28.65 -14.56 -13.69
CA ILE A 251 -27.80 -13.37 -13.58
C ILE A 251 -27.47 -12.81 -14.96
N ALA A 252 -27.09 -13.65 -15.93
CA ALA A 252 -26.81 -13.21 -17.31
C ALA A 252 -28.04 -12.65 -18.03
N GLY A 253 -29.23 -13.11 -17.62
CA GLY A 253 -30.53 -12.62 -18.06
C GLY A 253 -30.83 -11.19 -17.61
N PHE A 254 -30.26 -10.74 -16.49
CA PHE A 254 -30.48 -9.41 -15.94
C PHE A 254 -29.92 -8.31 -16.87
N GLY A 255 -30.74 -7.29 -17.17
CA GLY A 255 -30.44 -6.24 -18.16
C GLY A 255 -29.07 -5.57 -17.94
N PRO A 256 -28.79 -5.01 -16.75
CA PRO A 256 -27.49 -4.43 -16.42
C PRO A 256 -26.31 -5.41 -16.57
N ALA A 257 -26.46 -6.66 -16.11
CA ALA A 257 -25.42 -7.69 -16.22
C ALA A 257 -25.05 -7.99 -17.68
N ARG A 258 -26.05 -8.06 -18.56
CA ARG A 258 -25.86 -8.23 -20.01
C ARG A 258 -25.12 -7.06 -20.67
N ILE A 259 -25.32 -5.85 -20.17
CA ILE A 259 -24.65 -4.64 -20.69
C ILE A 259 -23.17 -4.65 -20.28
N ILE A 260 -22.88 -4.84 -18.99
CA ILE A 260 -21.50 -4.77 -18.48
C ILE A 260 -20.62 -5.91 -19.03
N THR A 261 -21.18 -7.11 -19.25
CA THR A 261 -20.44 -8.27 -19.77
C THR A 261 -20.09 -8.16 -21.25
N ARG A 262 -20.81 -7.34 -22.04
CA ARG A 262 -20.49 -7.06 -23.45
C ARG A 262 -19.19 -6.27 -23.61
N SER A 263 -18.85 -5.46 -22.62
CA SER A 263 -17.67 -4.59 -22.61
C SER A 263 -16.97 -4.65 -21.26
N SER A 264 -16.66 -5.87 -20.83
CA SER A 264 -16.11 -6.13 -19.50
C SER A 264 -14.76 -5.46 -19.29
N LEU A 265 -13.94 -5.36 -20.34
CA LEU A 265 -12.63 -4.71 -20.22
C LEU A 265 -12.80 -3.21 -20.06
N THR A 266 -13.70 -2.60 -20.82
CA THR A 266 -14.03 -1.19 -20.64
C THR A 266 -14.55 -0.92 -19.21
N VAL A 267 -15.50 -1.71 -18.70
CA VAL A 267 -15.99 -1.53 -17.32
C VAL A 267 -14.84 -1.69 -16.32
N TYR A 268 -14.00 -2.70 -16.50
CA TYR A 268 -12.85 -2.96 -15.65
C TYR A 268 -11.81 -1.82 -15.67
N LEU A 269 -11.57 -1.14 -16.79
CA LEU A 269 -10.59 -0.04 -16.80
C LEU A 269 -11.11 1.21 -16.09
N TRP A 270 -12.40 1.51 -16.24
CA TRP A 270 -12.96 2.80 -15.83
C TRP A 270 -13.64 2.80 -14.46
N HIS A 271 -14.02 1.64 -13.91
CA HIS A 271 -14.76 1.60 -12.64
C HIS A 271 -13.99 2.16 -11.44
N SER A 272 -12.68 1.88 -11.31
CA SER A 272 -11.88 2.38 -10.19
C SER A 272 -11.84 3.91 -10.16
N PHE A 273 -11.81 4.54 -11.33
CA PHE A 273 -11.88 5.99 -11.44
C PHE A 273 -13.23 6.54 -10.98
N VAL A 274 -14.34 5.87 -11.33
CA VAL A 274 -15.68 6.28 -10.88
C VAL A 274 -15.84 6.10 -9.38
N ALA A 275 -15.38 4.98 -8.84
CA ALA A 275 -15.36 4.74 -7.40
C ALA A 275 -14.62 5.85 -6.65
N TRP A 276 -13.40 6.16 -7.11
CA TRP A 276 -12.57 7.23 -6.58
C TRP A 276 -13.23 8.61 -6.67
N SER A 277 -13.81 8.95 -7.82
CA SER A 277 -14.49 10.24 -8.02
C SER A 277 -15.72 10.37 -7.13
N ALA A 278 -16.50 9.30 -7.01
CA ALA A 278 -17.68 9.29 -6.13
C ALA A 278 -17.27 9.49 -4.67
N TRP A 279 -16.19 8.84 -4.23
CA TRP A 279 -15.66 8.98 -2.88
C TRP A 279 -15.28 10.42 -2.52
N ILE A 280 -14.56 11.10 -3.42
CA ILE A 280 -14.09 12.48 -3.19
C ILE A 280 -15.24 13.49 -3.26
N ALA A 281 -16.23 13.25 -4.13
CA ALA A 281 -17.40 14.10 -4.23
C ALA A 281 -18.26 14.08 -2.94
N MET A 282 -18.13 13.06 -2.10
CA MET A 282 -18.86 12.96 -0.83
C MET A 282 -18.12 13.70 0.29
N PRO A 283 -18.82 14.53 1.10
CA PRO A 283 -18.22 15.27 2.20
C PRO A 283 -17.53 14.37 3.23
N SER A 284 -16.41 14.83 3.79
CA SER A 284 -15.68 14.12 4.86
C SER A 284 -16.47 13.94 6.15
N ALA A 285 -17.54 14.73 6.35
CA ALA A 285 -18.45 14.61 7.49
C ALA A 285 -19.35 13.36 7.43
N VAL A 286 -19.46 12.71 6.26
CA VAL A 286 -20.19 11.44 6.11
C VAL A 286 -19.31 10.31 6.63
N ASP A 287 -19.87 9.44 7.46
CA ASP A 287 -19.21 8.25 7.96
C ASP A 287 -18.61 7.39 6.83
N GLU A 288 -17.47 6.78 7.10
CA GLU A 288 -16.66 6.03 6.14
C GLU A 288 -17.45 4.89 5.48
N THR A 289 -18.28 4.19 6.26
CA THR A 289 -19.12 3.09 5.78
C THR A 289 -20.15 3.58 4.78
N TRP A 290 -20.78 4.72 5.07
CA TRP A 290 -21.78 5.33 4.20
C TRP A 290 -21.16 5.94 2.93
N ARG A 291 -19.94 6.49 3.03
CA ARG A 291 -19.17 6.91 1.85
C ARG A 291 -18.80 5.73 0.97
N ALA A 292 -18.33 4.62 1.54
CA ALA A 292 -18.04 3.39 0.80
C ALA A 292 -19.29 2.84 0.10
N ALA A 293 -20.42 2.78 0.80
CA ALA A 293 -21.70 2.36 0.24
C ALA A 293 -22.18 3.29 -0.89
N GLY A 294 -22.01 4.61 -0.73
CA GLY A 294 -22.30 5.60 -1.75
C GLY A 294 -21.43 5.43 -3.00
N ALA A 295 -20.11 5.25 -2.82
CA ALA A 295 -19.15 5.08 -3.90
C ALA A 295 -19.44 3.80 -4.69
N LEU A 296 -19.76 2.71 -3.98
CA LEU A 296 -20.19 1.45 -4.58
C LEU A 296 -21.48 1.63 -5.40
N THR A 297 -22.48 2.30 -4.83
CA THR A 297 -23.76 2.54 -5.49
C THR A 297 -23.57 3.33 -6.79
N VAL A 298 -22.82 4.42 -6.75
CA VAL A 298 -22.50 5.23 -7.94
C VAL A 298 -21.74 4.39 -8.97
N THR A 299 -20.76 3.59 -8.54
CA THR A 299 -19.96 2.74 -9.43
C THR A 299 -20.81 1.69 -10.14
N LEU A 300 -21.71 1.01 -9.42
CA LEU A 300 -22.61 0.01 -10.00
C LEU A 300 -23.62 0.63 -10.98
N LEU A 301 -24.14 1.82 -10.67
CA LEU A 301 -25.06 2.54 -11.56
C LEU A 301 -24.36 3.10 -12.81
N ALA A 302 -23.09 3.51 -12.67
CA ALA A 302 -22.30 4.03 -13.78
C ALA A 302 -21.81 2.91 -14.73
N ALA A 303 -21.61 1.69 -14.24
CA ALA A 303 -21.03 0.60 -15.05
C ALA A 303 -21.79 0.31 -16.37
N PRO A 304 -23.14 0.22 -16.41
CA PRO A 304 -23.88 0.09 -17.67
C PRO A 304 -23.74 1.31 -18.60
N VAL A 305 -23.62 2.51 -18.04
CA VAL A 305 -23.43 3.76 -18.79
C VAL A 305 -22.06 3.76 -19.45
N ILE A 306 -21.00 3.46 -18.69
CA ILE A 306 -19.62 3.30 -19.18
C ILE A 306 -19.59 2.26 -20.31
N ALA A 307 -20.17 1.08 -20.10
CA ALA A 307 -20.23 0.03 -21.11
C ALA A 307 -20.96 0.48 -22.38
N SER A 308 -22.01 1.31 -22.27
CA SER A 308 -22.78 1.79 -23.42
C SER A 308 -22.04 2.87 -24.22
N ILE A 309 -21.33 3.77 -23.53
CA ILE A 309 -20.60 4.91 -24.11
C ILE A 309 -19.26 4.46 -24.70
N LEU A 310 -18.46 3.75 -23.90
CA LEU A 310 -17.08 3.40 -24.23
C LEU A 310 -16.92 1.97 -24.75
N GLY A 311 -17.89 1.09 -24.52
CA GLY A 311 -17.87 -0.29 -25.03
C GLY A 311 -17.71 -0.45 -26.55
N PRO A 312 -18.10 0.51 -27.41
CA PRO A 312 -17.73 0.48 -28.82
C PRO A 312 -16.22 0.41 -29.08
N PHE A 313 -15.36 1.00 -28.23
CA PHE A 313 -13.88 0.92 -28.38
C PHE A 313 -13.37 -0.51 -28.21
N GLU A 314 -13.94 -1.27 -27.27
CA GLU A 314 -13.66 -2.70 -27.13
C GLU A 314 -14.19 -3.50 -28.33
N ASN A 315 -15.22 -3.03 -29.02
CA ASN A 315 -15.88 -3.76 -30.10
C ASN A 315 -15.53 -3.27 -31.52
N VAL A 316 -14.56 -2.35 -31.69
CA VAL A 316 -14.12 -1.82 -33.00
C VAL A 316 -13.68 -2.95 -33.95
N ALA A 317 -13.08 -4.01 -33.40
CA ALA A 317 -12.64 -5.19 -34.13
C ALA A 317 -13.79 -6.02 -34.76
N THR A 318 -15.05 -5.78 -34.39
CA THR A 318 -16.23 -6.51 -34.91
C THR A 318 -16.83 -5.90 -36.19
N GLY A 319 -16.18 -4.88 -36.77
CA GLY A 319 -16.60 -4.30 -38.07
C GLY A 319 -17.84 -3.38 -38.01
N ARG A 320 -18.46 -3.19 -36.84
CA ARG A 320 -19.57 -2.24 -36.67
C ARG A 320 -19.00 -0.81 -36.53
N ARG A 321 -18.99 -0.05 -37.63
CA ARG A 321 -18.63 1.39 -37.62
C ARG A 321 -19.61 2.18 -36.72
N PRO A 322 -19.15 3.17 -35.93
CA PRO A 322 -20.03 4.00 -35.13
C PRO A 322 -20.92 4.91 -36.01
N SER A 323 -22.21 5.02 -35.70
CA SER A 323 -23.13 6.00 -36.32
C SER A 323 -22.75 7.45 -35.96
N SER A 324 -23.25 8.45 -36.70
CA SER A 324 -22.95 9.88 -36.50
C SER A 324 -23.23 10.38 -35.08
N THR A 325 -24.31 9.92 -34.45
CA THR A 325 -24.67 10.20 -33.05
C THR A 325 -23.60 9.75 -32.05
N ARG A 326 -22.79 8.74 -32.40
CA ARG A 326 -21.69 8.23 -31.54
C ARG A 326 -20.42 9.06 -31.60
N ARG A 327 -20.20 9.90 -32.63
CA ARG A 327 -19.08 10.87 -32.65
C ARG A 327 -19.28 11.96 -31.60
N VAL A 328 -20.54 12.37 -31.38
CA VAL A 328 -20.93 13.30 -30.32
C VAL A 328 -20.73 12.68 -28.93
N ILE A 329 -21.05 11.39 -28.78
CA ILE A 329 -20.79 10.62 -27.54
C ILE A 329 -19.29 10.42 -27.28
N LEU A 330 -18.46 10.27 -28.33
CA LEU A 330 -16.99 10.24 -28.21
C LEU A 330 -16.43 11.56 -27.64
N ALA A 331 -17.00 12.70 -28.04
CA ALA A 331 -16.67 14.02 -27.50
C ALA A 331 -17.14 14.20 -26.04
N LEU A 332 -18.14 13.40 -25.60
CA LEU A 332 -18.68 13.35 -24.24
C LEU A 332 -18.15 12.16 -23.41
N SER A 333 -17.07 11.51 -23.84
CA SER A 333 -16.49 10.40 -23.07
C SER A 333 -16.02 10.87 -21.67
N PRO A 334 -15.93 9.97 -20.68
CA PRO A 334 -15.44 10.35 -19.36
C PRO A 334 -14.02 10.94 -19.42
N ALA A 335 -13.18 10.55 -20.38
CA ALA A 335 -11.82 11.09 -20.53
C ALA A 335 -11.74 12.63 -20.61
N PRO A 336 -12.41 13.34 -21.55
CA PRO A 336 -12.51 14.80 -21.56
C PRO A 336 -13.04 15.41 -20.27
N LEU A 337 -14.06 14.81 -19.65
CA LEU A 337 -14.62 15.30 -18.39
C LEU A 337 -13.55 15.22 -17.29
N ILE A 338 -12.83 14.10 -17.19
CA ILE A 338 -11.76 13.88 -16.22
C ILE A 338 -10.62 14.87 -16.43
N ILE A 339 -10.16 14.99 -17.67
CA ILE A 339 -9.11 15.93 -18.05
C ILE A 339 -9.53 17.37 -17.72
N ALA A 340 -10.77 17.75 -18.03
CA ALA A 340 -11.31 19.07 -17.69
C ALA A 340 -11.38 19.28 -16.18
N THR A 341 -11.92 18.32 -15.43
CA THR A 341 -12.09 18.43 -13.98
C THR A 341 -10.74 18.62 -13.28
N VAL A 342 -9.70 17.91 -13.75
CA VAL A 342 -8.32 18.07 -13.29
C VAL A 342 -7.73 19.41 -13.74
N ALA A 343 -7.88 19.78 -15.02
CA ALA A 343 -7.34 21.02 -15.57
C ALA A 343 -7.95 22.29 -14.92
N PHE A 344 -9.20 22.22 -14.48
CA PHE A 344 -9.89 23.32 -13.78
C PHE A 344 -9.70 23.28 -12.25
N GLY A 345 -8.92 22.34 -11.70
CA GLY A 345 -8.67 22.23 -10.27
C GLY A 345 -9.91 21.92 -9.42
N ALA A 346 -10.97 21.41 -10.05
CA ALA A 346 -12.26 21.14 -9.40
C ALA A 346 -12.26 19.84 -8.59
N VAL A 347 -11.24 18.98 -8.77
CA VAL A 347 -11.03 17.75 -8.00
C VAL A 347 -9.58 17.71 -7.55
N ASP A 348 -9.38 17.58 -6.23
CA ASP A 348 -8.07 17.31 -5.65
C ASP A 348 -7.70 15.86 -5.90
N LEU A 349 -6.84 15.61 -6.90
CA LEU A 349 -6.32 14.27 -7.17
C LEU A 349 -5.63 13.67 -5.94
N GLY A 350 -5.05 14.55 -5.13
CA GLY A 350 -4.35 14.32 -3.88
C GLY A 350 -5.18 13.85 -2.69
N ALA A 351 -6.50 14.07 -2.74
CA ALA A 351 -7.40 13.64 -1.68
C ALA A 351 -7.45 12.09 -1.67
N THR A 352 -6.84 11.48 -0.66
CA THR A 352 -6.77 10.04 -0.55
C THR A 352 -8.16 9.46 -0.28
N VAL A 353 -8.55 8.50 -1.13
CA VAL A 353 -9.59 7.53 -0.79
C VAL A 353 -8.98 6.61 0.27
N THR A 354 -9.68 6.48 1.39
CA THR A 354 -9.43 5.56 2.50
C THR A 354 -8.68 4.28 2.14
N ASP A 355 -7.68 3.92 2.97
CA ASP A 355 -7.23 2.57 3.38
C ASP A 355 -7.67 1.39 2.50
N GLN A 356 -7.42 1.47 1.19
CA GLN A 356 -7.53 0.31 0.33
C GLN A 356 -6.13 -0.25 0.13
N PRO A 357 -5.88 -1.49 0.58
CA PRO A 357 -4.59 -2.09 0.35
C PRO A 357 -4.31 -2.16 -1.14
N LEU A 358 -3.15 -1.65 -1.53
CA LEU A 358 -2.68 -1.65 -2.90
C LEU A 358 -2.82 -3.07 -3.50
N PRO A 359 -3.23 -3.20 -4.78
CA PRO A 359 -3.27 -4.50 -5.42
C PRO A 359 -1.88 -5.16 -5.36
N PRO A 360 -1.78 -6.50 -5.44
CA PRO A 360 -0.54 -7.24 -5.17
C PRO A 360 0.66 -6.83 -6.05
N SER A 361 0.40 -6.33 -7.26
CA SER A 361 1.41 -5.82 -8.18
C SER A 361 1.96 -4.43 -7.80
N ALA A 362 1.22 -3.72 -6.95
CA ALA A 362 1.56 -2.45 -6.32
C ALA A 362 1.88 -2.62 -4.83
N ALA A 363 1.69 -3.83 -4.27
CA ALA A 363 2.18 -4.17 -2.95
C ALA A 363 3.70 -3.96 -2.92
N PRO A 364 4.24 -3.40 -1.84
CA PRO A 364 5.65 -3.16 -1.73
C PRO A 364 6.46 -4.45 -1.78
N VAL A 365 7.64 -4.35 -2.37
CA VAL A 365 8.63 -5.43 -2.41
C VAL A 365 9.07 -5.74 -0.99
N VAL A 366 8.76 -6.93 -0.46
CA VAL A 366 9.31 -7.39 0.84
C VAL A 366 10.67 -8.00 0.59
N VAL A 367 11.75 -7.24 0.84
CA VAL A 367 13.13 -7.69 0.67
C VAL A 367 13.59 -8.48 1.90
N PRO A 368 13.88 -9.80 1.81
CA PRO A 368 14.43 -10.55 2.92
C PRO A 368 15.86 -10.07 3.18
N VAL A 369 16.10 -9.47 4.35
CA VAL A 369 17.45 -9.08 4.75
C VAL A 369 18.28 -10.33 5.05
N PRO A 370 19.47 -10.46 4.44
CA PRO A 370 20.40 -11.52 4.78
C PRO A 370 20.85 -11.33 6.23
N VAL A 371 20.38 -12.21 7.10
CA VAL A 371 20.83 -12.29 8.50
C VAL A 371 22.23 -12.88 8.53
N ASP A 372 23.13 -12.31 9.33
CA ASP A 372 24.48 -12.82 9.54
C ASP A 372 24.41 -14.31 9.90
N ARG A 373 25.27 -15.11 9.26
CA ARG A 373 25.28 -16.58 9.44
C ARG A 373 25.43 -16.95 10.91
N THR A 374 26.23 -16.19 11.67
CA THR A 374 26.43 -16.41 13.10
C THR A 374 25.15 -16.30 13.90
N VAL A 375 24.29 -15.32 13.59
CA VAL A 375 22.98 -15.16 14.22
C VAL A 375 22.06 -16.33 13.83
N THR A 376 22.08 -16.73 12.57
CA THR A 376 21.30 -17.88 12.10
C THR A 376 21.72 -19.19 12.76
N ASP A 377 23.02 -19.42 12.92
CA ASP A 377 23.57 -20.62 13.53
C ASP A 377 23.29 -20.66 15.04
N PHE A 378 23.39 -19.52 15.73
CA PHE A 378 22.98 -19.39 17.13
C PHE A 378 21.49 -19.71 17.33
N LEU A 379 20.61 -19.14 16.50
CA LEU A 379 19.17 -19.41 16.60
C LEU A 379 18.83 -20.89 16.36
N ARG A 380 19.65 -21.63 15.59
CA ARG A 380 19.48 -23.07 15.37
C ARG A 380 20.00 -23.91 16.52
N SER A 381 21.04 -23.47 17.23
CA SER A 381 21.60 -24.19 18.38
C SER A 381 20.81 -23.94 19.66
N ARG A 382 20.01 -22.87 19.72
CA ARG A 382 19.22 -22.48 20.88
C ARG A 382 17.99 -23.37 21.09
N SER A 383 17.73 -23.72 22.35
CA SER A 383 16.51 -24.44 22.74
C SER A 383 15.26 -23.55 22.54
N PRO A 384 14.16 -24.06 21.96
CA PRO A 384 12.91 -23.32 21.82
C PRO A 384 12.31 -22.85 23.16
N ASP A 385 12.64 -23.53 24.27
CA ASP A 385 12.10 -23.23 25.60
C ASP A 385 12.94 -22.21 26.40
N ASP A 386 14.13 -21.85 25.91
CA ASP A 386 15.00 -20.88 26.59
C ASP A 386 14.55 -19.44 26.32
N ARG A 387 14.05 -18.79 27.38
CA ARG A 387 13.56 -17.39 27.36
C ARG A 387 14.56 -16.37 27.90
N SER A 388 15.80 -16.76 28.19
CA SER A 388 16.82 -15.79 28.63
C SER A 388 17.18 -14.79 27.51
N LEU A 389 17.76 -13.63 27.84
CA LEU A 389 18.37 -12.77 26.82
C LEU A 389 19.82 -13.22 26.58
N PRO A 390 20.26 -13.40 25.33
CA PRO A 390 21.62 -13.83 25.02
C PRO A 390 22.55 -12.60 25.04
N ILE A 391 22.85 -12.11 26.24
CA ILE A 391 23.53 -10.82 26.47
C ILE A 391 24.89 -10.76 25.75
N ALA A 392 25.67 -11.84 25.78
CA ALA A 392 26.98 -11.89 25.15
C ALA A 392 26.87 -11.81 23.62
N GLU A 393 25.90 -12.50 23.03
CA GLU A 393 25.65 -12.51 21.59
C GLU A 393 25.12 -11.16 21.10
N LEU A 394 24.25 -10.50 21.88
CA LEU A 394 23.78 -9.14 21.61
C LEU A 394 24.95 -8.14 21.59
N GLN A 395 25.83 -8.19 22.60
CA GLN A 395 27.01 -7.33 22.67
C GLN A 395 28.00 -7.60 21.52
N GLN A 396 28.34 -8.86 21.24
CA GLN A 396 29.21 -9.23 20.12
C GLN A 396 28.63 -8.81 18.77
N LEU A 397 27.31 -8.83 18.62
CA LEU A 397 26.66 -8.37 17.40
C LEU A 397 26.80 -6.85 17.22
N LEU A 398 26.59 -6.08 18.29
CA LEU A 398 26.76 -4.63 18.31
C LEU A 398 28.18 -4.21 17.91
N GLU A 399 29.20 -4.81 18.52
CA GLU A 399 30.62 -4.52 18.25
C GLU A 399 31.01 -4.86 16.80
N ARG A 400 30.54 -6.01 16.30
CA ARG A 400 30.79 -6.41 14.90
C ARG A 400 30.13 -5.47 13.91
N HIS A 401 28.92 -4.97 14.19
CA HIS A 401 28.30 -3.97 13.34
C HIS A 401 29.05 -2.64 13.41
N ASN A 402 29.47 -2.16 14.58
CA ASN A 402 30.24 -0.92 14.71
C ASN A 402 31.50 -0.93 13.83
N SER A 403 32.26 -2.03 13.85
CA SER A 403 33.47 -2.19 13.02
C SER A 403 33.18 -2.21 11.51
N ARG A 404 32.00 -2.67 11.09
CA ARG A 404 31.58 -2.71 9.68
C ARG A 404 31.03 -1.38 9.18
N ILE A 405 30.21 -0.71 10.00
CA ILE A 405 29.48 0.50 9.60
C ILE A 405 30.37 1.75 9.71
N GLY A 406 31.38 1.74 10.58
CA GLY A 406 32.34 2.85 10.69
C GLY A 406 31.74 4.13 11.28
N LEU A 407 30.70 4.02 12.11
CA LEU A 407 30.02 5.16 12.74
C LEU A 407 30.76 5.72 13.95
N GLY A 408 31.92 5.17 14.32
CA GLY A 408 32.76 5.67 15.41
C GLY A 408 32.19 5.42 16.81
N GLY A 409 31.17 4.56 16.92
CA GLY A 409 30.51 4.17 18.16
C GLY A 409 29.02 3.89 17.95
N LEU A 410 28.50 2.89 18.68
CA LEU A 410 27.07 2.56 18.71
C LEU A 410 26.60 2.31 20.15
N ARG A 411 25.36 2.69 20.44
CA ARG A 411 24.60 2.25 21.62
C ARG A 411 23.29 1.63 21.15
N ALA A 412 22.85 0.55 21.78
CA ALA A 412 21.58 -0.08 21.47
C ALA A 412 20.84 -0.52 22.73
N VAL A 413 19.51 -0.39 22.69
CA VAL A 413 18.59 -0.86 23.73
C VAL A 413 17.56 -1.78 23.08
N VAL A 414 17.33 -2.94 23.67
CA VAL A 414 16.28 -3.89 23.27
C VAL A 414 15.33 -4.09 24.44
N ILE A 415 14.04 -3.84 24.22
CA ILE A 415 12.96 -4.14 25.18
C ILE A 415 11.99 -5.12 24.52
N THR A 416 11.98 -6.35 25.02
CA THR A 416 11.09 -7.40 24.52
C THR A 416 9.65 -7.22 24.96
N ALA A 417 8.74 -7.88 24.27
CA ALA A 417 7.31 -7.81 24.54
C ALA A 417 6.91 -8.20 25.98
N ASP A 418 7.67 -9.12 26.57
CA ASP A 418 7.52 -9.63 27.93
C ASP A 418 8.32 -8.84 28.98
N GLY A 419 8.94 -7.72 28.59
CA GLY A 419 9.57 -6.76 29.50
C GLY A 419 11.04 -7.04 29.82
N ARG A 420 11.66 -8.08 29.24
CA ARG A 420 13.11 -8.26 29.36
C ARG A 420 13.82 -7.15 28.58
N ARG A 421 14.88 -6.60 29.18
CA ARG A 421 15.66 -5.47 28.64
C ARG A 421 17.13 -5.80 28.55
N TRP A 422 17.76 -5.33 27.48
CA TRP A 422 19.20 -5.25 27.32
C TRP A 422 19.57 -3.84 26.84
N SER A 423 20.65 -3.30 27.38
CA SER A 423 21.31 -2.09 26.90
C SER A 423 22.79 -2.42 26.71
N GLY A 424 23.40 -1.92 25.65
CA GLY A 424 24.82 -2.10 25.37
C GLY A 424 25.39 -0.95 24.56
N GLY A 425 26.63 -0.59 24.86
CA GLY A 425 27.43 0.38 24.11
C GLY A 425 28.70 -0.27 23.55
N THR A 426 29.26 0.32 22.50
CA THR A 426 30.66 0.06 22.15
C THR A 426 31.57 0.93 23.02
N ALA A 427 32.86 0.61 23.09
CA ALA A 427 33.83 1.32 23.94
C ALA A 427 33.80 2.86 23.75
N GLU A 428 33.47 3.35 22.56
CA GLU A 428 33.37 4.77 22.24
C GLU A 428 32.09 5.46 22.73
N MET A 429 31.11 4.69 23.22
CA MET A 429 29.76 5.11 23.64
C MET A 429 29.24 4.39 24.91
N ASP A 430 30.13 3.72 25.67
CA ASP A 430 29.81 2.86 26.84
C ASP A 430 29.44 3.64 28.13
N ASP A 431 29.07 4.92 28.01
CA ASP A 431 28.59 5.71 29.15
C ASP A 431 27.06 5.58 29.29
N ASP A 432 26.61 4.73 30.21
CA ASP A 432 25.19 4.41 30.48
C ASP A 432 24.29 5.64 30.75
N TYR A 433 24.85 6.82 30.99
CA TYR A 433 24.11 8.02 31.39
C TYR A 433 24.20 9.20 30.40
N GLU A 434 24.88 9.06 29.26
CA GLU A 434 24.93 10.15 28.27
C GLU A 434 23.57 10.31 27.56
N ARG A 435 22.99 11.52 27.59
CA ARG A 435 21.76 11.85 26.86
C ARG A 435 22.06 12.02 25.36
N SER A 436 21.22 11.46 24.51
CA SER A 436 21.34 11.59 23.05
C SER A 436 20.33 12.59 22.50
N ALA A 437 20.76 13.44 21.56
CA ALA A 437 19.84 14.30 20.81
C ALA A 437 19.03 13.44 19.84
N ILE A 438 17.73 13.29 20.08
CA ILE A 438 16.89 12.30 19.36
C ILE A 438 16.30 12.84 18.05
N GLY A 439 16.59 14.11 17.73
CA GLY A 439 16.13 14.77 16.53
C GLY A 439 14.63 14.56 16.31
N SER A 440 14.27 14.09 15.12
CA SER A 440 12.86 13.98 14.69
C SER A 440 11.98 13.06 15.55
N LEU A 441 12.55 12.19 16.40
CA LEU A 441 11.76 11.43 17.38
C LEU A 441 11.08 12.35 18.42
N THR A 442 11.58 13.57 18.62
CA THR A 442 10.95 14.61 19.46
C THR A 442 9.48 14.84 19.11
N LYS A 443 9.14 14.74 17.82
CA LYS A 443 7.78 14.98 17.35
C LYS A 443 6.76 13.97 17.90
N THR A 444 7.18 12.79 18.37
CA THR A 444 6.29 11.85 19.08
C THR A 444 5.77 12.44 20.39
N PHE A 445 6.61 13.19 21.10
CA PHE A 445 6.24 13.94 22.29
C PHE A 445 5.27 15.07 21.92
N THR A 446 5.62 15.86 20.89
CA THR A 446 4.76 16.93 20.37
C THR A 446 3.38 16.45 19.97
N THR A 447 3.32 15.39 19.17
CA THR A 447 2.07 14.73 18.79
C THR A 447 1.28 14.31 20.02
N SER A 448 1.93 13.69 21.01
CA SER A 448 1.25 13.23 22.22
C SER A 448 0.60 14.37 22.99
N ILE A 449 1.32 15.49 23.18
CA ILE A 449 0.77 16.65 23.87
C ILE A 449 -0.39 17.28 23.10
N ILE A 450 -0.27 17.46 21.78
CA ILE A 450 -1.37 17.98 20.94
C ILE A 450 -2.61 17.09 21.07
N MET A 451 -2.44 15.77 21.08
CA MET A 451 -3.56 14.86 21.18
C MET A 451 -4.20 14.80 22.56
N GLN A 452 -3.43 15.06 23.61
CA GLN A 452 -4.02 15.30 24.93
C GLN A 452 -4.89 16.56 24.93
N GLU A 453 -4.48 17.63 24.25
CA GLU A 453 -5.30 18.84 24.09
C GLU A 453 -6.54 18.56 23.21
N VAL A 454 -6.42 17.74 22.16
CA VAL A 454 -7.57 17.28 21.38
C VAL A 454 -8.57 16.51 22.24
N ALA A 455 -8.10 15.61 23.10
CA ALA A 455 -8.96 14.88 24.02
C ALA A 455 -9.64 15.78 25.07
N ARG A 456 -9.00 16.90 25.44
CA ARG A 456 -9.58 17.93 26.31
C ARG A 456 -10.53 18.89 25.57
N GLY A 457 -10.59 18.82 24.25
CA GLY A 457 -11.41 19.68 23.40
C GLY A 457 -10.89 21.11 23.24
N THR A 458 -9.67 21.40 23.72
CA THR A 458 -9.00 22.70 23.60
C THR A 458 -8.41 22.90 22.20
N ILE A 459 -8.00 21.81 21.54
CA ILE A 459 -7.61 21.78 20.13
C ILE A 459 -8.59 20.89 19.36
N LYS A 460 -8.90 21.22 18.12
CA LYS A 460 -9.54 20.29 17.18
C LYS A 460 -8.66 20.08 15.97
N MET A 461 -8.65 18.83 15.49
CA MET A 461 -7.80 18.42 14.38
C MET A 461 -8.07 19.20 13.08
N ASP A 462 -9.33 19.51 12.82
CA ASP A 462 -9.77 20.16 11.58
C ASP A 462 -9.99 21.67 11.71
N ASP A 463 -9.74 22.23 12.89
CA ASP A 463 -9.82 23.68 13.07
C ASP A 463 -8.57 24.34 12.46
N PRO A 464 -8.72 25.53 11.85
CA PRO A 464 -7.59 26.34 11.41
C PRO A 464 -6.68 26.71 12.58
N ILE A 465 -5.37 26.77 12.34
CA ILE A 465 -4.36 27.20 13.32
C ILE A 465 -4.62 28.63 13.80
N GLY A 466 -5.19 29.47 12.93
CA GLY A 466 -5.51 30.86 13.26
C GLY A 466 -4.26 31.74 13.34
N ASP A 467 -4.41 32.88 14.02
CA ASP A 467 -3.30 33.79 14.26
C ASP A 467 -2.41 33.27 15.40
N LEU A 468 -1.11 33.23 15.15
CA LEU A 468 -0.10 32.83 16.13
C LEU A 468 0.47 34.02 16.91
N GLY A 469 0.01 35.26 16.66
CA GLY A 469 0.50 36.47 17.32
C GLY A 469 1.87 36.96 16.82
N ILE A 470 2.48 36.22 15.88
CA ILE A 470 3.77 36.54 15.27
C ILE A 470 3.64 37.09 13.85
N GLY A 471 2.43 37.11 13.27
CA GLY A 471 2.20 37.49 11.87
C GLY A 471 2.34 36.33 10.89
N PHE A 472 1.94 35.13 11.30
CA PHE A 472 1.99 33.93 10.47
C PHE A 472 0.99 34.02 9.30
N GLY A 473 1.50 34.03 8.07
CA GLY A 473 0.71 34.27 6.86
C GLY A 473 -0.16 33.12 6.36
N LYS A 474 -0.30 32.01 7.11
CA LYS A 474 -1.08 30.82 6.71
C LYS A 474 -2.07 30.34 7.79
N PRO A 475 -2.91 31.23 8.35
CA PRO A 475 -3.82 30.87 9.46
C PRO A 475 -4.84 29.79 9.10
N GLN A 476 -5.08 29.55 7.81
CA GLN A 476 -6.04 28.56 7.29
C GLN A 476 -5.56 27.11 7.36
N LEU A 477 -4.27 26.85 7.59
CA LEU A 477 -3.76 25.48 7.74
C LEU A 477 -4.34 24.84 9.00
N THR A 478 -4.68 23.57 8.95
CA THR A 478 -5.24 22.85 10.11
C THR A 478 -4.19 22.07 10.89
N VAL A 479 -4.50 21.78 12.16
CA VAL A 479 -3.67 20.91 13.01
C VAL A 479 -3.42 19.56 12.35
N ARG A 480 -4.45 18.97 11.74
CA ARG A 480 -4.35 17.71 10.99
C ARG A 480 -3.33 17.81 9.87
N GLN A 481 -3.40 18.84 9.03
CA GLN A 481 -2.51 18.99 7.89
C GLN A 481 -1.04 19.14 8.29
N LEU A 482 -0.77 19.78 9.43
CA LEU A 482 0.59 19.93 9.95
C LEU A 482 1.10 18.63 10.56
N LEU A 483 0.29 17.94 11.37
CA LEU A 483 0.62 16.66 12.00
C LEU A 483 0.90 15.56 10.97
N THR A 484 0.15 15.53 9.88
CA THR A 484 0.26 14.51 8.83
C THR A 484 1.20 14.91 7.69
N HIS A 485 1.91 16.03 7.81
CA HIS A 485 2.82 16.54 6.78
C HIS A 485 2.14 16.79 5.41
N THR A 486 0.88 17.19 5.41
CA THR A 486 0.08 17.48 4.19
C THR A 486 -0.20 18.97 3.99
N SER A 487 0.44 19.86 4.76
CA SER A 487 0.16 21.30 4.71
C SER A 487 0.71 22.03 3.48
N GLY A 488 1.71 21.46 2.78
CA GLY A 488 2.42 22.15 1.71
C GLY A 488 3.33 23.30 2.19
N ILE A 489 3.56 23.43 3.50
CA ILE A 489 4.39 24.51 4.05
C ILE A 489 5.86 24.36 3.67
N ALA A 490 6.51 25.48 3.30
CA ALA A 490 7.89 25.52 2.85
C ALA A 490 8.88 24.93 3.89
N LYS A 491 9.89 24.22 3.41
CA LYS A 491 10.90 23.57 4.28
C LYS A 491 11.96 24.59 4.70
N VAL A 492 12.25 24.65 6.01
CA VAL A 492 13.35 25.48 6.54
C VAL A 492 14.70 25.21 5.85
N THR A 493 14.94 23.98 5.37
CA THR A 493 16.18 23.61 4.66
C THR A 493 16.44 24.39 3.37
N GLU A 494 15.44 25.08 2.83
CA GLU A 494 15.60 25.98 1.68
C GLU A 494 16.30 27.29 2.06
N ASN A 495 16.39 27.62 3.36
CA ASN A 495 17.10 28.78 3.89
C ASN A 495 18.05 28.35 5.01
N LYS A 496 19.30 28.07 4.65
CA LYS A 496 20.33 27.59 5.60
C LYS A 496 20.67 28.58 6.71
N ALA A 497 20.48 29.88 6.50
CA ALA A 497 20.73 30.89 7.54
C ALA A 497 19.77 30.71 8.73
N LEU A 498 18.54 30.24 8.48
CA LEU A 498 17.55 29.95 9.52
C LEU A 498 17.84 28.66 10.30
N LEU A 499 18.90 27.95 9.95
CA LEU A 499 19.39 26.79 10.68
C LEU A 499 20.60 27.15 11.55
N GLU A 500 21.07 28.39 11.57
CA GLU A 500 22.20 28.78 12.44
C GLU A 500 21.81 28.74 13.91
N ASP A 501 22.74 28.30 14.76
CA ASP A 501 22.52 28.17 16.20
C ASP A 501 22.11 29.52 16.82
N GLY A 502 21.09 29.48 17.68
CA GLY A 502 20.53 30.68 18.31
C GLY A 502 19.46 31.39 17.48
N THR A 503 19.19 30.98 16.23
CA THR A 503 18.07 31.54 15.44
C THR A 503 16.73 31.21 16.12
N PRO A 504 15.87 32.21 16.41
CA PRO A 504 14.54 31.97 16.97
C PRO A 504 13.63 31.16 16.04
N VAL A 505 12.86 30.22 16.60
CA VAL A 505 11.92 29.38 15.83
C VAL A 505 10.82 30.21 15.17
N GLU A 506 10.45 31.33 15.78
CA GLU A 506 9.46 32.27 15.28
C GLU A 506 9.89 32.87 13.93
N GLU A 507 11.19 33.13 13.73
CA GLU A 507 11.72 33.61 12.45
C GLU A 507 11.56 32.57 11.34
N VAL A 508 11.75 31.29 11.68
CA VAL A 508 11.54 30.17 10.75
C VAL A 508 10.08 30.09 10.31
N VAL A 509 9.15 30.15 11.27
CA VAL A 509 7.71 30.09 11.00
C VAL A 509 7.25 31.32 10.22
N LEU A 510 7.77 32.51 10.55
CA LEU A 510 7.48 33.75 9.82
C LEU A 510 7.94 33.70 8.37
N TRP A 511 9.18 33.26 8.14
CA TRP A 511 9.73 33.10 6.80
C TRP A 511 8.88 32.13 5.97
N ALA A 512 8.52 30.97 6.54
CA ALA A 512 7.71 29.98 5.84
C ALA A 512 6.27 30.46 5.59
N GLY A 513 5.69 31.21 6.53
CA GLY A 513 4.35 31.80 6.39
C GLY A 513 4.24 32.80 5.24
N ARG A 514 5.33 33.46 4.86
CA ARG A 514 5.39 34.41 3.72
C ARG A 514 5.62 33.74 2.37
N LYS A 515 6.00 32.47 2.34
CA LYS A 515 6.21 31.72 1.10
C LYS A 515 4.89 31.21 0.52
N PRO A 516 4.81 31.00 -0.81
CA PRO A 516 3.76 30.16 -1.38
C PRO A 516 3.81 28.75 -0.77
N LEU A 517 2.66 28.07 -0.72
CA LEU A 517 2.65 26.65 -0.40
C LEU A 517 3.17 25.87 -1.61
N ASP A 518 3.91 24.79 -1.35
CA ASP A 518 4.46 23.93 -2.40
C ASP A 518 3.38 23.15 -3.17
N PHE A 519 2.25 22.89 -2.50
CA PHE A 519 1.07 22.21 -3.03
C PHE A 519 -0.16 22.54 -2.17
N SER A 520 -1.34 22.21 -2.67
CA SER A 520 -2.60 22.44 -1.95
C SER A 520 -2.67 21.65 -0.64
N PRO A 521 -3.05 22.25 0.50
CA PRO A 521 -3.15 21.52 1.76
C PRO A 521 -4.06 20.29 1.65
N GLY A 522 -3.60 19.14 2.14
CA GLY A 522 -4.30 17.85 2.05
C GLY A 522 -4.00 17.05 0.79
N SER A 523 -3.45 17.66 -0.26
CA SER A 523 -3.30 17.00 -1.57
C SER A 523 -2.07 16.08 -1.68
N ARG A 524 -1.02 16.31 -0.89
CA ARG A 524 0.22 15.52 -0.95
C ARG A 524 0.85 15.40 0.42
N VAL A 525 1.69 14.40 0.61
CA VAL A 525 2.50 14.24 1.81
C VAL A 525 3.92 14.70 1.52
N LYS A 526 4.40 15.70 2.26
CA LYS A 526 5.79 16.17 2.21
C LYS A 526 6.24 16.48 3.62
N TYR A 527 7.11 15.61 4.16
CA TYR A 527 7.69 15.77 5.49
C TYR A 527 8.18 17.19 5.73
N SER A 528 7.81 17.79 6.87
CA SER A 528 8.10 19.19 7.18
C SER A 528 8.40 19.40 8.66
N THR A 529 9.65 19.73 8.95
CA THR A 529 10.13 20.22 10.26
C THR A 529 9.45 21.55 10.63
N THR A 530 9.26 22.43 9.64
CA THR A 530 8.57 23.71 9.80
C THR A 530 7.13 23.53 10.29
N GLY A 531 6.42 22.52 9.79
CA GLY A 531 5.05 22.25 10.21
C GLY A 531 4.94 21.92 11.72
N PHE A 532 5.93 21.23 12.27
CA PHE A 532 5.97 20.93 13.71
C PHE A 532 6.38 22.12 14.56
N ALA A 533 7.19 23.04 14.02
CA ALA A 533 7.46 24.31 14.68
C ALA A 533 6.18 25.16 14.82
N VAL A 534 5.33 25.20 13.77
CA VAL A 534 4.02 25.85 13.80
C VAL A 534 3.13 25.22 14.88
N LEU A 535 3.08 23.89 14.95
CA LEU A 535 2.32 23.17 15.96
C LEU A 535 2.80 23.46 17.39
N GLY A 536 4.11 23.55 17.60
CA GLY A 536 4.68 23.92 18.89
C GLY A 536 4.24 25.31 19.33
N ILE A 537 4.36 26.33 18.48
CA ILE A 537 3.91 27.69 18.80
C ILE A 537 2.39 27.74 19.03
N HIS A 538 1.61 27.03 18.20
CA HIS A 538 0.16 26.95 18.39
C HIS A 538 -0.18 26.35 19.76
N LEU A 539 0.50 25.27 20.16
CA LEU A 539 0.34 24.64 21.46
C LEU A 539 0.68 25.59 22.61
N GLU A 540 1.76 26.37 22.52
CA GLU A 540 2.11 27.36 23.54
C GLU A 540 1.04 28.46 23.66
N ASN A 541 0.52 28.94 22.52
CA ASN A 541 -0.51 29.97 22.49
C ASN A 541 -1.83 29.50 23.13
N VAL A 542 -2.29 28.29 22.83
CA VAL A 542 -3.58 27.81 23.36
C VAL A 542 -3.50 27.38 24.82
N THR A 543 -2.32 26.99 25.30
CA THR A 543 -2.13 26.54 26.70
C THR A 543 -1.58 27.61 27.62
N GLY A 544 -0.93 28.64 27.09
CA GLY A 544 -0.19 29.64 27.87
C GLY A 544 1.08 29.09 28.54
N ARG A 545 1.57 27.92 28.12
CA ARG A 545 2.71 27.21 28.71
C ARG A 545 3.72 26.86 27.63
N THR A 546 4.99 26.75 28.00
CA THR A 546 6.02 26.36 27.03
C THR A 546 5.88 24.88 26.64
N PHE A 547 6.33 24.53 25.43
CA PHE A 547 6.39 23.14 24.98
C PHE A 547 7.16 22.26 25.96
N GLU A 548 8.29 22.76 26.44
CA GLU A 548 9.16 22.08 27.40
C GLU A 548 8.42 21.82 28.72
N ASP A 549 7.72 22.81 29.28
CA ASP A 549 6.93 22.63 30.52
C ASP A 549 5.80 21.59 30.35
N LEU A 550 5.18 21.55 29.17
CA LEU A 550 4.12 20.60 28.87
C LEU A 550 4.66 19.16 28.77
N VAL A 551 5.81 18.97 28.11
CA VAL A 551 6.47 17.66 28.04
C VAL A 551 6.95 17.23 29.42
N GLU A 552 7.53 18.15 30.19
CA GLU A 552 8.06 17.88 31.52
C GLU A 552 6.95 17.41 32.48
N GLU A 553 5.87 18.19 32.60
CA GLU A 553 4.77 17.88 33.53
C GLU A 553 4.00 16.61 33.13
N ARG A 554 3.78 16.40 31.83
CA ARG A 554 2.80 15.39 31.37
C ARG A 554 3.43 14.11 30.87
N ILE A 555 4.74 14.12 30.60
CA ILE A 555 5.47 12.96 30.09
C ILE A 555 6.68 12.66 30.96
N ALA A 556 7.59 13.62 31.16
CA ALA A 556 8.85 13.34 31.86
C ALA A 556 8.63 12.95 33.33
N GLN A 557 7.97 13.80 34.11
CA GLN A 557 7.74 13.56 35.54
C GLN A 557 6.90 12.31 35.84
N PRO A 558 5.79 12.03 35.12
CA PRO A 558 4.98 10.84 35.39
C PRO A 558 5.71 9.51 35.11
N TYR A 559 6.66 9.51 34.17
CA TYR A 559 7.42 8.30 33.81
C TYR A 559 8.84 8.28 34.37
N GLY A 560 9.27 9.36 35.04
CA GLY A 560 10.61 9.50 35.60
C GLY A 560 11.71 9.63 34.54
N TYR A 561 11.38 10.18 33.37
CA TYR A 561 12.37 10.39 32.30
C TYR A 561 13.24 11.61 32.57
N ASP A 562 14.52 11.48 32.23
CA ASP A 562 15.48 12.58 32.35
C ASP A 562 15.68 13.27 31.00
N LEU A 563 15.03 14.43 30.82
CA LEU A 563 15.02 15.19 29.56
C LEU A 563 15.82 16.48 29.67
N GLU A 564 16.52 16.82 28.58
CA GLU A 564 17.05 18.16 28.35
C GLU A 564 16.50 18.72 27.03
N TYR A 565 16.30 20.04 26.98
CA TYR A 565 15.65 20.71 25.86
C TYR A 565 16.55 21.77 25.23
N PHE A 566 16.45 21.91 23.90
CA PHE A 566 17.06 23.02 23.16
C PHE A 566 16.14 23.50 22.04
N ARG A 567 16.12 24.81 21.79
CA ARG A 567 15.33 25.40 20.70
C ARG A 567 16.11 25.68 19.42
N SER A 568 17.41 25.96 19.47
CA SER A 568 18.20 26.25 18.27
C SER A 568 19.68 25.94 18.50
N ARG A 569 20.07 24.69 18.20
CA ARG A 569 21.44 24.15 18.32
C ARG A 569 21.65 23.06 17.28
N TYR A 570 22.92 22.69 17.06
CA TYR A 570 23.34 21.64 16.12
C TYR A 570 22.95 21.93 14.67
N ARG A 571 22.92 23.22 14.31
CA ARG A 571 22.43 23.70 13.02
C ARG A 571 21.02 23.22 12.69
N SER A 572 20.15 23.21 13.69
CA SER A 572 18.78 22.71 13.62
C SER A 572 17.85 23.58 14.47
N ILE A 573 16.60 23.70 14.03
CA ILE A 573 15.56 24.50 14.71
C ILE A 573 15.02 23.89 16.01
N GLY A 574 15.63 22.81 16.53
CA GLY A 574 15.33 22.23 17.85
C GLY A 574 13.84 22.14 18.19
N PHE A 575 13.47 22.55 19.41
CA PHE A 575 12.09 22.79 19.88
C PHE A 575 11.16 21.57 19.69
N ALA A 576 9.86 21.79 19.47
CA ALA A 576 8.82 20.78 19.26
C ALA A 576 9.01 19.87 18.02
N THR A 577 10.15 19.96 17.33
CA THR A 577 10.45 19.19 16.13
C THR A 577 11.73 18.37 16.23
N GLY A 578 12.67 18.77 17.09
CA GLY A 578 13.93 18.04 17.27
C GLY A 578 14.73 18.35 18.52
N GLY A 579 14.13 19.06 19.49
CA GLY A 579 14.81 19.70 20.61
C GLY A 579 15.02 18.86 21.87
N ILE A 580 14.72 17.56 21.88
CA ILE A 580 14.85 16.72 23.08
C ILE A 580 16.19 15.96 23.08
N LEU A 581 16.85 15.96 24.23
CA LEU A 581 17.91 15.05 24.61
C LEU A 581 17.37 14.12 25.71
N ILE A 582 17.60 12.82 25.59
CA ILE A 582 17.07 11.78 26.50
C ILE A 582 18.02 10.58 26.52
N ASN A 583 18.03 9.82 27.61
CA ASN A 583 18.72 8.53 27.66
C ASN A 583 18.01 7.50 26.73
N MET A 584 18.78 6.60 26.11
CA MET A 584 18.26 5.55 25.22
C MET A 584 17.31 4.58 25.89
N ASP A 585 17.43 4.37 27.18
CA ASP A 585 16.50 3.52 27.92
C ASP A 585 15.13 4.16 28.10
N ASP A 586 15.10 5.44 28.46
CA ASP A 586 13.87 6.23 28.55
C ASP A 586 13.24 6.40 27.16
N LEU A 587 14.07 6.61 26.12
CA LEU A 587 13.58 6.65 24.74
C LEU A 587 12.95 5.31 24.34
N ALA A 588 13.57 4.18 24.67
CA ALA A 588 13.03 2.87 24.34
C ALA A 588 11.69 2.61 25.04
N ASP A 589 11.55 2.97 26.32
CA ASP A 589 10.26 2.88 27.01
C ASP A 589 9.23 3.86 26.44
N TRP A 590 9.62 5.10 26.10
CA TRP A 590 8.73 6.06 25.45
C TRP A 590 8.21 5.53 24.11
N ILE A 591 9.09 5.00 23.25
CA ILE A 591 8.71 4.44 21.95
C ILE A 591 7.80 3.21 22.13
N ARG A 592 8.07 2.36 23.13
CA ARG A 592 7.17 1.25 23.50
C ARG A 592 5.78 1.77 23.84
N ARG A 593 5.69 2.79 24.70
CA ARG A 593 4.41 3.36 25.14
C ARG A 593 3.66 4.05 24.01
N TYR A 594 4.40 4.83 23.22
CA TYR A 594 3.88 5.55 22.08
C TYR A 594 3.26 4.56 21.10
N VAL A 595 4.00 3.54 20.63
CA VAL A 595 3.53 2.65 19.56
C VAL A 595 2.62 1.51 20.07
N ARG A 596 2.97 0.85 21.18
CA ARG A 596 2.29 -0.37 21.64
C ARG A 596 1.20 -0.10 22.65
N ASP A 597 1.53 0.64 23.71
CA ASP A 597 0.59 0.84 24.83
C ASP A 597 -0.50 1.86 24.48
N ARG A 598 -0.40 2.53 23.32
CA ARG A 598 -1.33 3.54 22.80
C ARG A 598 -1.66 4.59 23.86
N SER A 599 -0.63 5.11 24.53
CA SER A 599 -0.77 6.17 25.54
C SER A 599 -1.33 7.48 24.97
N THR A 600 -1.48 7.58 23.65
CA THR A 600 -2.22 8.62 22.94
C THR A 600 -3.69 8.22 22.70
N PRO A 601 -4.66 9.16 22.85
CA PRO A 601 -6.09 8.88 22.69
C PRO A 601 -6.44 8.15 21.37
N GLY A 602 -7.34 7.15 21.46
CA GLY A 602 -7.60 6.16 20.41
C GLY A 602 -8.01 6.70 19.03
N GLY A 603 -8.46 7.94 18.92
CA GLY A 603 -8.73 8.61 17.65
C GLY A 603 -7.50 8.81 16.77
N LEU A 604 -6.28 8.69 17.31
CA LEU A 604 -5.00 8.89 16.60
C LEU A 604 -4.63 7.70 15.68
N TRP A 605 -4.79 6.49 16.21
CA TRP A 605 -4.31 5.24 15.59
C TRP A 605 -5.13 4.78 14.39
N ALA A 606 -6.34 5.33 14.22
CA ALA A 606 -7.14 5.11 13.01
C ALA A 606 -6.56 5.84 11.77
N TRP A 607 -5.62 6.78 11.96
CA TRP A 607 -5.09 7.64 10.90
C TRP A 607 -3.60 7.42 10.58
N ASP A 608 -2.84 6.84 11.51
CA ASP A 608 -1.37 6.70 11.44
C ASP A 608 -0.88 5.74 10.33
N PHE A 609 -1.79 4.97 9.73
CA PHE A 609 -1.47 3.98 8.69
C PHE A 609 -1.97 4.33 7.29
N ARG A 610 -2.59 5.51 7.09
CA ARG A 610 -3.24 5.92 5.82
C ARG A 610 -2.30 6.52 4.78
N GLY A 611 -1.07 6.00 4.63
CA GLY A 611 -0.08 6.51 3.67
C GLY A 611 0.45 7.93 3.93
N THR A 612 0.08 8.54 5.06
CA THR A 612 0.75 9.73 5.59
C THR A 612 1.99 9.31 6.36
N THR A 613 3.06 10.10 6.30
CA THR A 613 4.34 9.80 6.94
C THR A 613 4.25 9.93 8.47
N GLY A 614 3.44 9.09 9.13
CA GLY A 614 3.23 9.05 10.57
C GLY A 614 2.73 10.36 11.18
N ILE A 615 2.11 10.29 12.34
CA ILE A 615 1.71 11.50 13.09
C ILE A 615 2.95 12.02 13.82
N GLY A 616 3.74 12.79 13.07
CA GLY A 616 4.96 13.44 13.50
C GLY A 616 6.25 12.68 13.35
N ILE A 617 6.29 11.51 12.74
CA ILE A 617 7.58 10.86 12.50
C ILE A 617 7.63 10.57 11.03
N HIS A 618 8.71 10.94 10.34
CA HIS A 618 8.97 10.33 9.04
C HIS A 618 9.23 8.84 9.25
N SER A 619 8.17 8.05 9.40
CA SER A 619 8.20 6.66 9.03
C SER A 619 8.53 6.70 7.54
N TYR A 620 9.73 6.24 7.16
CA TYR A 620 9.84 5.69 5.82
C TYR A 620 8.90 4.48 5.79
N CYS A 621 7.64 4.73 5.44
CA CYS A 621 6.64 3.71 5.23
C CYS A 621 5.98 3.93 3.88
N PRO A 622 6.65 3.62 2.76
CA PRO A 622 5.94 3.26 1.55
C PRO A 622 5.48 1.79 1.64
N CYS A 623 4.83 1.33 2.72
CA CYS A 623 4.31 -0.04 2.75
C CYS A 623 3.12 -0.29 3.69
N GLU A 624 1.94 -0.46 3.12
CA GLU A 624 0.94 -1.37 3.70
C GLU A 624 1.54 -2.78 3.85
N GLY A 625 1.29 -3.41 5.00
CA GLY A 625 1.69 -4.79 5.27
C GLY A 625 2.99 -5.02 6.06
N ARG A 626 3.62 -4.00 6.65
CA ARG A 626 4.77 -4.22 7.54
C ARG A 626 4.35 -4.68 8.93
N LYS A 627 5.07 -5.66 9.48
CA LYS A 627 4.97 -6.06 10.89
C LYS A 627 5.87 -5.24 11.81
N SER A 628 6.65 -4.27 11.32
CA SER A 628 7.48 -3.41 12.17
C SER A 628 7.42 -1.94 11.75
N THR A 629 7.31 -1.05 12.73
CA THR A 629 7.32 0.41 12.59
C THR A 629 8.72 0.93 12.91
N ALA A 630 9.45 1.40 11.90
CA ALA A 630 10.73 2.07 12.09
C ALA A 630 10.54 3.60 12.20
N LEU A 631 11.22 4.19 13.17
CA LEU A 631 11.14 5.59 13.57
C LEU A 631 12.56 6.16 13.59
N GLY A 632 12.81 7.24 12.84
CA GLY A 632 14.15 7.80 12.66
C GLY A 632 14.31 8.38 11.25
N HIS A 633 15.37 9.13 10.99
CA HIS A 633 15.59 9.68 9.63
C HIS A 633 17.06 9.68 9.23
N MET A 634 17.31 9.54 7.92
CA MET A 634 18.62 9.78 7.31
C MET A 634 19.02 11.24 7.51
N GLY A 635 20.14 11.48 8.19
CA GLY A 635 20.62 12.77 8.64
C GLY A 635 20.58 12.94 10.17
N GLY A 636 20.02 11.98 10.91
CA GLY A 636 20.06 11.90 12.37
C GLY A 636 21.11 10.91 12.89
N ARG A 637 21.15 10.74 14.22
CA ARG A 637 22.03 9.76 14.91
C ARG A 637 21.26 8.61 15.56
N THR A 638 19.96 8.80 15.76
CA THR A 638 19.08 7.83 16.43
C THR A 638 18.17 7.12 15.45
N PHE A 639 17.94 5.83 15.75
CA PHE A 639 17.04 4.94 15.05
C PHE A 639 16.24 4.15 16.08
N ALA A 640 14.95 3.98 15.88
CA ALA A 640 14.09 3.18 16.74
C ALA A 640 13.19 2.30 15.87
N THR A 641 12.82 1.13 16.37
CA THR A 641 11.88 0.23 15.71
C THR A 641 11.02 -0.48 16.74
N VAL A 642 9.76 -0.71 16.39
CA VAL A 642 8.81 -1.48 17.18
C VAL A 642 8.23 -2.57 16.29
N ASP A 643 8.32 -3.82 16.72
CA ASP A 643 7.75 -4.94 15.98
C ASP A 643 6.31 -5.26 16.41
N ALA A 644 5.62 -6.05 15.59
CA ALA A 644 4.26 -6.53 15.80
C ALA A 644 4.12 -7.36 17.07
N ASP A 645 5.19 -8.04 17.49
CA ASP A 645 5.19 -8.73 18.78
C ASP A 645 5.32 -7.77 19.97
N GLY A 646 5.67 -6.51 19.74
CA GLY A 646 5.85 -5.47 20.75
C GLY A 646 7.30 -5.28 21.21
N THR A 647 8.28 -5.94 20.55
CA THR A 647 9.70 -5.75 20.82
C THR A 647 10.17 -4.42 20.26
N VAL A 648 10.84 -3.61 21.09
CA VAL A 648 11.42 -2.33 20.74
C VAL A 648 12.93 -2.46 20.64
N VAL A 649 13.52 -1.88 19.60
CA VAL A 649 14.97 -1.71 19.47
C VAL A 649 15.25 -0.23 19.19
N VAL A 650 16.11 0.38 19.99
CA VAL A 650 16.63 1.73 19.79
C VAL A 650 18.13 1.64 19.58
N ILE A 651 18.66 2.40 18.62
CA ILE A 651 20.08 2.49 18.31
C ILE A 651 20.44 3.97 18.21
N ASP A 652 21.51 4.37 18.88
CA ASP A 652 22.17 5.66 18.71
C ASP A 652 23.59 5.44 18.19
N SER A 653 24.06 6.34 17.33
CA SER A 653 25.38 6.26 16.72
C SER A 653 26.17 7.53 16.95
N ARG A 654 27.51 7.45 16.97
CA ARG A 654 28.37 8.65 17.04
C ARG A 654 28.35 9.46 15.75
N GLY A 655 28.39 8.77 14.61
CA GLY A 655 28.26 9.33 13.28
C GLY A 655 26.80 9.55 12.87
N ILE A 656 26.61 10.28 11.75
CA ILE A 656 25.30 10.54 11.16
C ILE A 656 24.87 9.34 10.30
N LEU A 657 23.62 8.95 10.43
CA LEU A 657 22.99 7.95 9.58
C LEU A 657 22.72 8.53 8.18
N VAL A 658 23.39 8.02 7.16
CA VAL A 658 23.18 8.30 5.74
C VAL A 658 22.71 7.04 5.03
N LEU A 659 22.24 7.13 3.79
CA LEU A 659 21.63 5.98 3.09
C LEU A 659 22.47 4.69 3.18
N GLU A 660 23.78 4.79 2.97
CA GLU A 660 24.69 3.64 2.96
C GLU A 660 24.79 2.90 4.31
N ASN A 661 24.75 3.62 5.43
CA ASN A 661 24.86 3.01 6.77
C ASN A 661 23.49 2.80 7.46
N TYR A 662 22.44 3.46 6.96
CA TYR A 662 21.09 3.35 7.49
C TYR A 662 20.51 1.95 7.27
N GLU A 663 20.70 1.36 6.08
CA GLU A 663 20.28 -0.02 5.78
C GLU A 663 20.99 -1.04 6.69
N SER A 664 22.27 -0.81 6.99
CA SER A 664 23.02 -1.67 7.91
C SER A 664 22.55 -1.50 9.35
N THR A 665 22.15 -0.29 9.76
CA THR A 665 21.56 -0.02 11.08
C THR A 665 20.20 -0.69 11.24
N GLN A 666 19.38 -0.68 10.19
CA GLN A 666 18.13 -1.45 10.16
C GLN A 666 18.41 -2.94 10.33
N SER A 667 19.38 -3.48 9.58
CA SER A 667 19.79 -4.89 9.66
C SER A 667 20.24 -5.26 11.07
N LEU A 668 21.07 -4.42 11.71
CA LEU A 668 21.46 -4.56 13.11
C LEU A 668 20.25 -4.62 14.04
N ALA A 669 19.30 -3.70 13.90
CA ALA A 669 18.08 -3.67 14.73
C ALA A 669 17.26 -4.96 14.58
N GLN A 670 17.17 -5.51 13.36
CA GLN A 670 16.49 -6.79 13.11
C GLN A 670 17.22 -7.96 13.78
N GLU A 671 18.55 -8.01 13.68
CA GLU A 671 19.34 -9.10 14.25
C GLU A 671 19.34 -9.07 15.79
N LEU A 672 19.46 -7.89 16.40
CA LEU A 672 19.30 -7.69 17.85
C LEU A 672 17.94 -8.20 18.33
N ARG A 673 16.87 -7.88 17.57
CA ARG A 673 15.53 -8.36 17.84
C ARG A 673 15.43 -9.88 17.79
N LEU A 674 15.95 -10.50 16.71
CA LEU A 674 15.90 -11.95 16.54
C LEU A 674 16.63 -12.67 17.68
N LEU A 675 17.80 -12.17 18.09
CA LEU A 675 18.54 -12.71 19.24
C LEU A 675 17.76 -12.59 20.55
N ALA A 676 17.04 -11.50 20.76
CA ALA A 676 16.20 -11.29 21.94
C ALA A 676 14.94 -12.19 21.99
N GLY A 677 14.69 -12.98 20.93
CA GLY A 677 13.51 -13.83 20.79
C GLY A 677 12.31 -13.12 20.18
N GLY A 678 12.53 -11.93 19.59
CA GLY A 678 11.48 -11.13 18.96
C GLY A 678 11.26 -11.46 17.47
N GLY A 679 10.05 -11.90 17.16
CA GLY A 679 9.42 -11.88 15.83
C GLY A 679 9.99 -12.75 14.69
N VAL A 680 9.50 -12.47 13.47
CA VAL A 680 9.71 -13.27 12.24
C VAL A 680 10.79 -12.63 11.35
N LYS A 681 11.66 -13.45 10.74
CA LYS A 681 12.86 -13.12 9.92
C LYS A 681 12.68 -12.17 8.70
N ARG A 682 12.07 -10.98 8.82
CA ARG A 682 11.92 -10.06 7.69
C ARG A 682 11.98 -8.60 8.15
N LEU A 683 12.88 -7.82 7.56
CA LEU A 683 12.65 -6.40 7.32
C LEU A 683 11.88 -6.25 5.99
N VAL A 684 11.16 -5.14 5.84
CA VAL A 684 10.50 -4.71 4.60
C VAL A 684 11.06 -3.31 4.32
N PRO A 685 11.61 -3.05 3.12
CA PRO A 685 12.45 -1.90 2.79
C PRO A 685 11.84 -0.55 3.15
#